data_AF-A0A562S7G0-F1
#
_entry.id   AF-A0A562S7G0-F1
#
_cell.length_a   1.000
_cell.length_b   1.000
_cell.length_c   1.000
_cell.angle_alpha   90.00
_cell.angle_beta   90.00
_cell.angle_gamma   90.00
#
_symmetry.space_group_name_H-M   'P 1'
#
loop_
_entity.id
_entity.type
_entity.pdbx_description
1 polymer ?
#
loop_
_entity_poly.entity_id
_entity_poly.type
_entity_poly.pdbx_seq_one_letter_code
_entity_poly.pdbx_strand_id
1 'polypeptide(L)'
;MKHLNFSFLMAGLVLFCSCSHSSLSHKNLCPDRLALDNLHPMPADLPLHPDDIPGNDNAARAALFHISDASPASYAWRILYMMQDFEQHPLYNELLARLMLSRDETEAALHVADTRLDMEARFRIYRACHSYFLDIGQEKHAQALFVRLKKSFPHKERKDVSFTLHMMDFYRLQGQYKAAVKYFKRAEQQLQQGIMPDKNQQDIFHNLRQTALMAIEEQDPETALRIVAAMEAMVDFLPVSRNLPETGYAEDMGHTVLITGTEWFQPGAAQSIAKIYLLRTYAEMGEKNQVLRLYHLLMEEWHEALKAIYSGKSFEARLPSLAEALYAAGLQEEALNLINQIPKTFPFAIHPDTRLNPETQVLLQSDLRRYNFQRPGRIQRNIALRMAALMGPEKDEEQTLAWIKTSTAPSWYRDLLIRATETRLEAGRNAELLLSRLDEIQKKTAYKDPASLENRRIIRALLLAGRQAEARTELKKEVEKIKRGLYGSDQARQLAALARVFVERDSVTAEKVLLKALRFHEDTEAAPRKADSSIQLMATVARRLDNCEIKHTVLELHRINLLENVSTHAAGLGRDRHLEKRFASLLQVIRTRLLFNVRDNLTRSLLWECEELIAHVENPDLAYQLRFRTAELWCSGGWFRDAYRTMEGVPVSEEIFPFLITRIRQNILGYSAFSGNQTARFDTDADGRPDFFSPLASEDAIKATGLTMDTDMDGDGIPDTEDLRPWFPDS
;
A
#
# COMPACT_ATOMS: atom_id res chain seq x y z
N MET A 1 8.55 -46.84 -51.12
CA MET A 1 7.62 -47.20 -52.21
C MET A 1 7.06 -48.58 -51.96
N LYS A 2 5.75 -48.73 -52.21
CA LYS A 2 4.94 -49.97 -52.29
C LYS A 2 4.36 -50.52 -50.99
N HIS A 3 3.03 -50.46 -50.98
CA HIS A 3 2.04 -51.00 -50.07
C HIS A 3 2.20 -52.49 -49.77
N LEU A 4 1.79 -52.89 -48.57
CA LEU A 4 1.17 -54.21 -48.36
C LEU A 4 0.03 -54.09 -47.34
N ASN A 5 -1.18 -54.31 -47.83
CA ASN A 5 -2.35 -54.73 -47.07
C ASN A 5 -2.13 -56.17 -46.59
N PHE A 6 -2.51 -56.48 -45.35
CA PHE A 6 -2.88 -57.84 -44.97
C PHE A 6 -3.99 -57.81 -43.92
N SER A 7 -5.17 -58.24 -44.35
CA SER A 7 -6.27 -58.71 -43.50
C SER A 7 -6.30 -60.25 -43.61
N PHE A 8 -6.77 -60.92 -42.55
CA PHE A 8 -7.09 -62.36 -42.34
C PHE A 8 -6.50 -62.78 -40.96
N LEU A 9 -7.12 -63.53 -40.06
CA LEU A 9 -8.45 -64.15 -39.99
C LEU A 9 -8.77 -64.55 -38.52
N MET A 10 -10.06 -64.49 -38.20
CA MET A 10 -10.86 -64.98 -37.07
C MET A 10 -10.57 -66.37 -36.43
N ALA A 11 -11.17 -66.48 -35.22
CA ALA A 11 -11.61 -67.65 -34.43
C ALA A 11 -10.64 -68.15 -33.34
N GLY A 12 -11.04 -68.35 -32.08
CA GLY A 12 -12.32 -68.19 -31.37
C GLY A 12 -12.23 -68.89 -30.01
N LEU A 13 -12.89 -68.37 -28.98
CA LEU A 13 -13.52 -69.18 -27.94
C LEU A 13 -14.46 -68.29 -27.10
N VAL A 14 -15.75 -68.57 -27.22
CA VAL A 14 -16.83 -68.05 -26.37
C VAL A 14 -17.19 -69.17 -25.40
N LEU A 15 -17.19 -68.91 -24.09
CA LEU A 15 -18.06 -69.62 -23.17
C LEU A 15 -18.60 -68.66 -22.09
N PHE A 16 -19.92 -68.59 -22.13
CA PHE A 16 -20.92 -68.02 -21.24
C PHE A 16 -20.60 -68.01 -19.73
N CYS A 17 -20.94 -66.88 -19.08
CA CYS A 17 -21.79 -66.90 -17.89
C CYS A 17 -22.64 -65.61 -17.86
N SER A 18 -23.93 -65.79 -18.06
CA SER A 18 -24.99 -64.80 -17.95
C SER A 18 -25.68 -64.89 -16.58
N CYS A 19 -26.47 -63.84 -16.29
CA CYS A 19 -27.38 -63.61 -15.16
C CYS A 19 -26.71 -62.86 -13.99
N SER A 20 -27.18 -61.69 -13.56
CA SER A 20 -28.58 -61.25 -13.46
C SER A 20 -28.72 -59.72 -13.47
N HIS A 21 -29.72 -59.22 -14.22
CA HIS A 21 -30.26 -57.86 -14.09
C HIS A 21 -31.02 -57.73 -12.77
N SER A 22 -30.59 -56.80 -11.91
CA SER A 22 -31.41 -56.21 -10.87
C SER A 22 -31.68 -54.75 -11.24
N SER A 23 -32.93 -54.43 -11.55
CA SER A 23 -33.44 -53.07 -11.65
C SER A 23 -33.36 -52.40 -10.29
N LEU A 24 -32.34 -51.55 -10.08
CA LEU A 24 -32.21 -50.70 -8.91
C LEU A 24 -32.80 -49.32 -9.19
N SER A 25 -33.74 -48.97 -8.32
CA SER A 25 -34.47 -47.71 -8.19
C SER A 25 -33.63 -46.45 -8.44
N HIS A 26 -34.15 -45.53 -9.26
CA HIS A 26 -33.63 -44.18 -9.56
C HIS A 26 -33.65 -43.19 -8.38
N LYS A 27 -33.56 -43.68 -7.15
CA LYS A 27 -33.42 -42.85 -5.95
C LYS A 27 -32.41 -43.51 -5.03
N ASN A 28 -31.16 -43.06 -5.11
CA ASN A 28 -30.36 -42.60 -3.97
C ASN A 28 -28.87 -42.46 -4.34
N LEU A 29 -28.38 -41.26 -4.07
CA LEU A 29 -27.01 -40.90 -3.66
C LEU A 29 -25.88 -41.09 -4.68
N CYS A 30 -25.42 -39.94 -5.18
CA CYS A 30 -24.16 -39.75 -5.87
C CYS A 30 -23.01 -40.37 -5.05
N PRO A 31 -22.21 -41.30 -5.60
CA PRO A 31 -21.08 -41.93 -4.89
C PRO A 31 -20.03 -40.93 -4.39
N ASP A 32 -19.97 -39.73 -4.97
CA ASP A 32 -18.97 -38.69 -4.63
C ASP A 32 -19.32 -37.89 -3.36
N ARG A 33 -20.58 -37.87 -2.94
CA ARG A 33 -21.00 -37.11 -1.74
C ARG A 33 -20.42 -37.71 -0.46
N LEU A 34 -20.34 -39.04 -0.40
CA LEU A 34 -19.75 -39.79 0.71
C LEU A 34 -18.23 -39.64 0.83
N ALA A 35 -17.50 -39.42 -0.27
CA ALA A 35 -16.06 -39.15 -0.22
C ALA A 35 -15.77 -37.72 0.27
N LEU A 36 -16.65 -36.76 -0.05
CA LEU A 36 -16.60 -35.37 0.44
C LEU A 36 -17.07 -35.23 1.89
N ASP A 37 -18.12 -35.96 2.31
CA ASP A 37 -18.62 -35.96 3.69
C ASP A 37 -17.60 -36.57 4.68
N ASN A 38 -16.74 -37.48 4.20
CA ASN A 38 -15.67 -38.07 5.01
C ASN A 38 -14.42 -37.18 5.15
N LEU A 39 -14.33 -36.07 4.40
CA LEU A 39 -13.24 -35.10 4.52
C LEU A 39 -13.52 -34.00 5.56
N HIS A 40 -14.69 -34.00 6.21
CA HIS A 40 -15.06 -32.97 7.20
C HIS A 40 -15.98 -33.44 8.33
N PRO A 41 -15.63 -33.07 9.58
CA PRO A 41 -16.59 -32.45 10.47
C PRO A 41 -16.09 -31.04 10.82
N MET A 42 -16.57 -30.01 10.12
CA MET A 42 -16.57 -28.67 10.72
C MET A 42 -17.74 -28.57 11.69
N PRO A 43 -17.57 -27.94 12.86
CA PRO A 43 -18.66 -27.81 13.83
C PRO A 43 -19.81 -27.03 13.19
N ALA A 44 -21.01 -27.61 13.22
CA ALA A 44 -22.23 -27.04 12.66
C ALA A 44 -22.68 -25.73 13.36
N ASP A 45 -21.98 -25.32 14.42
CA ASP A 45 -22.54 -24.45 15.46
C ASP A 45 -22.14 -22.97 15.36
N LEU A 46 -21.35 -22.54 14.37
CA LEU A 46 -21.16 -21.10 14.11
C LEU A 46 -22.40 -20.54 13.40
N PRO A 47 -23.18 -19.62 13.98
CA PRO A 47 -24.35 -19.06 13.30
C PRO A 47 -23.93 -18.15 12.13
N LEU A 48 -24.59 -18.27 10.97
CA LEU A 48 -24.50 -17.29 9.88
C LEU A 48 -25.22 -16.00 10.29
N HIS A 49 -24.82 -14.86 9.73
CA HIS A 49 -25.53 -13.61 9.96
C HIS A 49 -26.98 -13.72 9.43
N PRO A 50 -28.01 -13.18 10.10
CA PRO A 50 -29.40 -13.25 9.64
C PRO A 50 -29.67 -12.64 8.26
N ASP A 51 -28.74 -11.84 7.73
CA ASP A 51 -28.83 -11.25 6.38
C ASP A 51 -28.14 -12.11 5.29
N ASP A 52 -27.43 -13.18 5.70
CA ASP A 52 -26.80 -14.16 4.80
C ASP A 52 -27.78 -15.25 4.31
N ILE A 53 -29.09 -14.96 4.36
CA ILE A 53 -30.15 -15.88 3.91
C ILE A 53 -29.96 -16.18 2.43
N PRO A 54 -30.09 -17.46 2.01
CA PRO A 54 -29.82 -17.86 0.65
C PRO A 54 -30.75 -17.19 -0.37
N GLY A 55 -30.15 -16.51 -1.35
CA GLY A 55 -30.81 -15.91 -2.52
C GLY A 55 -30.06 -16.19 -3.83
N ASN A 56 -30.56 -15.67 -4.95
CA ASN A 56 -29.98 -15.90 -6.30
C ASN A 56 -28.55 -15.34 -6.49
N ASP A 57 -28.08 -14.46 -5.60
CA ASP A 57 -26.77 -13.81 -5.64
C ASP A 57 -25.72 -14.50 -4.73
N ASN A 58 -26.07 -15.62 -4.10
CA ASN A 58 -25.17 -16.36 -3.21
C ASN A 58 -23.82 -16.72 -3.85
N ALA A 59 -23.79 -17.02 -5.15
CA ALA A 59 -22.54 -17.30 -5.86
C ALA A 59 -21.62 -16.07 -5.92
N ALA A 60 -22.20 -14.89 -6.13
CA ALA A 60 -21.48 -13.62 -6.15
C ALA A 60 -21.04 -13.21 -4.74
N ARG A 61 -21.89 -13.45 -3.72
CA ARG A 61 -21.51 -13.24 -2.31
C ARG A 61 -20.40 -14.19 -1.87
N ALA A 62 -20.48 -15.48 -2.20
CA ALA A 62 -19.41 -16.44 -1.91
C ALA A 62 -18.09 -16.05 -2.60
N ALA A 63 -18.15 -15.57 -3.85
CA ALA A 63 -16.98 -15.04 -4.54
C ALA A 63 -16.44 -13.77 -3.84
N LEU A 64 -17.30 -12.85 -3.40
CA LEU A 64 -16.91 -11.65 -2.66
C LEU A 64 -16.21 -11.97 -1.34
N PHE A 65 -16.77 -12.88 -0.54
CA PHE A 65 -16.19 -13.32 0.73
C PHE A 65 -14.87 -14.06 0.53
N HIS A 66 -14.72 -14.80 -0.58
CA HIS A 66 -13.45 -15.45 -0.92
C HIS A 66 -12.37 -14.43 -1.37
N ILE A 67 -12.76 -13.29 -1.96
CA ILE A 67 -11.83 -12.26 -2.45
C ILE A 67 -11.44 -11.28 -1.34
N SER A 68 -12.27 -11.10 -0.30
CA SER A 68 -11.91 -10.28 0.85
C SER A 68 -10.87 -10.98 1.75
N ASP A 69 -9.82 -10.27 2.16
CA ASP A 69 -8.70 -10.73 3.04
C ASP A 69 -9.12 -11.25 4.44
N ALA A 70 -10.41 -11.51 4.69
CA ALA A 70 -10.96 -12.02 5.94
C ALA A 70 -11.37 -13.50 5.80
N SER A 71 -10.52 -14.43 6.24
CA SER A 71 -10.80 -15.86 6.44
C SER A 71 -11.64 -16.54 5.31
N PRO A 72 -11.11 -16.70 4.09
CA PRO A 72 -11.93 -16.68 2.87
C PRO A 72 -12.59 -18.01 2.51
N ALA A 73 -12.09 -19.14 3.01
CA ALA A 73 -12.51 -20.46 2.53
C ALA A 73 -13.77 -20.99 3.22
N SER A 74 -13.90 -20.78 4.53
CA SER A 74 -14.94 -21.40 5.37
C SER A 74 -16.33 -20.78 5.14
N TYR A 75 -16.37 -19.45 5.01
CA TYR A 75 -17.62 -18.69 4.87
C TYR A 75 -18.15 -18.74 3.43
N ALA A 76 -17.26 -18.62 2.43
CA ALA A 76 -17.59 -18.87 1.03
C ALA A 76 -18.20 -20.27 0.88
N TRP A 77 -17.56 -21.32 1.44
CA TRP A 77 -18.08 -22.69 1.37
C TRP A 77 -19.48 -22.87 1.98
N ARG A 78 -19.79 -22.19 3.08
CA ARG A 78 -21.13 -22.28 3.68
C ARG A 78 -22.20 -21.72 2.75
N ILE A 79 -21.92 -20.56 2.14
CA ILE A 79 -22.82 -19.96 1.16
C ILE A 79 -23.00 -20.88 -0.06
N LEU A 80 -21.91 -21.55 -0.48
CA LEU A 80 -21.93 -22.52 -1.58
C LEU A 80 -22.72 -23.80 -1.26
N TYR A 81 -22.57 -24.36 -0.06
CA TYR A 81 -23.35 -25.54 0.39
C TYR A 81 -24.86 -25.25 0.49
N MET A 82 -25.23 -23.98 0.66
CA MET A 82 -26.63 -23.55 0.73
C MET A 82 -27.26 -23.31 -0.65
N MET A 83 -26.48 -23.35 -1.73
CA MET A 83 -26.99 -23.24 -3.09
C MET A 83 -27.49 -24.59 -3.62
N GLN A 84 -28.75 -24.66 -4.05
CA GLN A 84 -29.24 -25.82 -4.82
C GLN A 84 -28.48 -25.90 -6.16
N ASP A 85 -28.12 -27.12 -6.56
CA ASP A 85 -27.42 -27.43 -7.82
C ASP A 85 -26.07 -26.72 -8.02
N PHE A 86 -25.41 -26.30 -6.93
CA PHE A 86 -24.13 -25.59 -7.01
C PHE A 86 -23.03 -26.36 -7.73
N GLU A 87 -23.05 -27.70 -7.66
CA GLU A 87 -22.13 -28.57 -8.41
C GLU A 87 -22.15 -28.34 -9.93
N GLN A 88 -23.23 -27.76 -10.46
CA GLN A 88 -23.39 -27.39 -11.87
C GLN A 88 -22.99 -25.94 -12.17
N HIS A 89 -22.71 -25.13 -11.14
CA HIS A 89 -22.37 -23.72 -11.30
C HIS A 89 -20.90 -23.55 -11.73
N PRO A 90 -20.57 -22.72 -12.75
CA PRO A 90 -19.19 -22.56 -13.24
C PRO A 90 -18.17 -22.17 -12.16
N LEU A 91 -18.59 -21.43 -11.15
CA LEU A 91 -17.75 -21.00 -10.03
C LEU A 91 -17.43 -22.13 -9.02
N TYR A 92 -18.19 -23.23 -8.98
CA TYR A 92 -17.97 -24.32 -8.02
C TYR A 92 -16.60 -24.95 -8.17
N ASN A 93 -16.26 -25.34 -9.39
CA ASN A 93 -14.99 -25.99 -9.67
C ASN A 93 -13.81 -25.04 -9.48
N GLU A 94 -14.01 -23.73 -9.69
CA GLU A 94 -12.98 -22.73 -9.43
C GLU A 94 -12.76 -22.52 -7.92
N LEU A 95 -13.84 -22.41 -7.14
CA LEU A 95 -13.79 -22.29 -5.67
C LEU A 95 -13.25 -23.57 -5.02
N LEU A 96 -13.60 -24.74 -5.55
CA LEU A 96 -13.07 -26.03 -5.08
C LEU A 96 -11.55 -26.12 -5.31
N ALA A 97 -11.07 -25.73 -6.49
CA ALA A 97 -9.64 -25.74 -6.78
C ALA A 97 -8.85 -24.70 -5.95
N ARG A 98 -9.43 -23.52 -5.68
CA ARG A 98 -8.82 -22.52 -4.79
C ARG A 98 -8.80 -22.96 -3.32
N LEU A 99 -9.84 -23.65 -2.86
CA LEU A 99 -9.84 -24.27 -1.53
C LEU A 99 -8.72 -25.32 -1.42
N MET A 100 -8.60 -26.19 -2.41
CA MET A 100 -7.56 -27.21 -2.42
C MET A 100 -6.17 -26.56 -2.36
N LEU A 101 -5.96 -25.43 -3.05
CA LEU A 101 -4.73 -24.64 -2.91
C LEU A 101 -4.53 -24.07 -1.50
N SER A 102 -5.57 -23.55 -0.85
CA SER A 102 -5.45 -23.01 0.52
C SER A 102 -5.19 -24.08 1.59
N ARG A 103 -5.25 -25.37 1.23
CA ARG A 103 -4.93 -26.52 2.09
C ARG A 103 -3.63 -27.23 1.68
N ASP A 104 -2.86 -26.64 0.77
CA ASP A 104 -1.69 -27.27 0.14
C ASP A 104 -2.02 -28.60 -0.57
N GLU A 105 -3.28 -28.79 -0.99
CA GLU A 105 -3.72 -29.91 -1.81
C GLU A 105 -3.58 -29.59 -3.31
N THR A 106 -2.40 -29.10 -3.70
CA THR A 106 -2.18 -28.56 -5.05
C THR A 106 -2.48 -29.58 -6.16
N GLU A 107 -2.21 -30.87 -5.95
CA GLU A 107 -2.54 -31.93 -6.92
C GLU A 107 -4.05 -32.12 -7.11
N ALA A 108 -4.84 -31.98 -6.04
CA ALA A 108 -6.29 -32.06 -6.10
C ALA A 108 -6.86 -30.85 -6.86
N ALA A 109 -6.34 -29.64 -6.59
CA ALA A 109 -6.70 -28.43 -7.31
C ALA A 109 -6.47 -28.56 -8.83
N LEU A 110 -5.31 -29.11 -9.20
CA LEU A 110 -4.96 -29.35 -10.59
C LEU A 110 -5.84 -30.41 -11.24
N HIS A 111 -6.22 -31.46 -10.49
CA HIS A 111 -7.14 -32.47 -11.00
C HIS A 111 -8.51 -31.88 -11.32
N VAL A 112 -9.06 -31.02 -10.44
CA VAL A 112 -10.31 -30.29 -10.69
C VAL A 112 -10.18 -29.40 -11.92
N ALA A 113 -9.06 -28.68 -12.05
CA ALA A 113 -8.80 -27.83 -13.21
C ALA A 113 -8.71 -28.61 -14.53
N ASP A 114 -8.08 -29.77 -14.52
CA ASP A 114 -7.89 -30.62 -15.69
C ASP A 114 -9.19 -31.28 -16.17
N THR A 115 -10.13 -31.55 -15.27
CA THR A 115 -11.31 -32.39 -15.56
C THR A 115 -12.62 -31.63 -15.64
N ARG A 116 -12.75 -30.49 -14.95
CA ARG A 116 -14.06 -29.85 -14.71
C ARG A 116 -14.14 -28.37 -15.08
N LEU A 117 -13.01 -27.74 -15.41
CA LEU A 117 -12.96 -26.32 -15.75
C LEU A 117 -12.91 -26.07 -17.25
N ASP A 118 -13.56 -24.97 -17.66
CA ASP A 118 -13.37 -24.37 -18.97
C ASP A 118 -11.93 -23.80 -19.11
N MET A 119 -11.61 -23.31 -20.30
CA MET A 119 -10.25 -22.87 -20.61
C MET A 119 -9.77 -21.75 -19.67
N GLU A 120 -10.61 -20.74 -19.44
CA GLU A 120 -10.23 -19.55 -18.69
C GLU A 120 -10.04 -19.86 -17.20
N ALA A 121 -11.01 -20.57 -16.61
CA ALA A 121 -10.93 -20.99 -15.22
C ALA A 121 -9.75 -21.95 -14.99
N ARG A 122 -9.45 -22.85 -15.94
CA ARG A 122 -8.27 -23.71 -15.87
C ARG A 122 -6.99 -22.89 -15.82
N PHE A 123 -6.82 -21.88 -16.69
CA PHE A 123 -5.65 -21.00 -16.64
C PHE A 123 -5.54 -20.22 -15.33
N ARG A 124 -6.65 -19.73 -14.78
CA ARG A 124 -6.66 -19.05 -13.46
C ARG A 124 -6.13 -19.95 -12.35
N ILE A 125 -6.62 -21.19 -12.26
CA ILE A 125 -6.15 -22.14 -11.25
C ILE A 125 -4.68 -22.49 -11.44
N TYR A 126 -4.26 -22.78 -12.67
CA TYR A 126 -2.84 -23.09 -12.92
C TYR A 126 -1.92 -21.91 -12.61
N ARG A 127 -2.35 -20.67 -12.87
CA ARG A 127 -1.62 -19.46 -12.47
C ARG A 127 -1.53 -19.34 -10.96
N ALA A 128 -2.62 -19.59 -10.23
CA ALA A 128 -2.63 -19.61 -8.77
C ALA A 128 -1.69 -20.70 -8.19
N CYS A 129 -1.76 -21.93 -8.73
CA CYS A 129 -0.84 -23.02 -8.34
C CYS A 129 0.63 -22.65 -8.61
N HIS A 130 0.89 -21.98 -9.74
CA HIS A 130 2.23 -21.56 -10.11
C HIS A 130 2.78 -20.50 -9.14
N SER A 131 2.00 -19.46 -8.83
CA SER A 131 2.37 -18.47 -7.83
C SER A 131 2.63 -19.12 -6.47
N TYR A 132 1.71 -19.99 -6.04
CA TYR A 132 1.86 -20.74 -4.79
C TYR A 132 3.20 -21.50 -4.71
N PHE A 133 3.54 -22.28 -5.74
CA PHE A 133 4.82 -23.01 -5.76
C PHE A 133 6.05 -22.09 -5.76
N LEU A 134 5.97 -20.90 -6.36
CA LEU A 134 7.06 -19.93 -6.28
C LEU A 134 7.20 -19.37 -4.86
N ASP A 135 6.08 -19.03 -4.22
CA ASP A 135 6.07 -18.45 -2.88
C ASP A 135 6.66 -19.41 -1.82
N ILE A 136 6.41 -20.72 -1.96
CA ILE A 136 7.02 -21.75 -1.11
C ILE A 136 8.40 -22.24 -1.59
N GLY A 137 9.01 -21.58 -2.59
CA GLY A 137 10.35 -21.89 -3.09
C GLY A 137 10.48 -23.19 -3.91
N GLN A 138 9.36 -23.75 -4.40
CA GLN A 138 9.30 -24.98 -5.20
C GLN A 138 9.32 -24.70 -6.71
N GLU A 139 10.37 -24.02 -7.20
CA GLU A 139 10.50 -23.62 -8.62
C GLU A 139 10.38 -24.80 -9.61
N LYS A 140 10.87 -25.99 -9.24
CA LYS A 140 10.77 -27.19 -10.09
C LYS A 140 9.32 -27.63 -10.32
N HIS A 141 8.46 -27.52 -9.31
CA HIS A 141 7.04 -27.84 -9.44
C HIS A 141 6.32 -26.76 -10.25
N ALA A 142 6.65 -25.49 -10.03
CA ALA A 142 6.15 -24.39 -10.86
C ALA A 142 6.52 -24.58 -12.35
N GLN A 143 7.73 -25.05 -12.66
CA GLN A 143 8.14 -25.40 -14.03
C GLN A 143 7.40 -26.64 -14.56
N ALA A 144 7.18 -27.67 -13.74
CA ALA A 144 6.47 -28.88 -14.13
C ALA A 144 4.99 -28.61 -14.47
N LEU A 145 4.35 -27.68 -13.74
CA LEU A 145 2.98 -27.22 -14.02
C LEU A 145 2.81 -26.75 -15.46
N PHE A 146 3.83 -26.10 -16.02
CA PHE A 146 3.78 -25.62 -17.39
C PHE A 146 3.64 -26.76 -18.41
N VAL A 147 4.42 -27.82 -18.22
CA VAL A 147 4.36 -29.01 -19.09
C VAL A 147 3.00 -29.69 -18.96
N ARG A 148 2.44 -29.74 -17.74
CA ARG A 148 1.12 -30.29 -17.46
C ARG A 148 0.01 -29.45 -18.09
N LEU A 149 0.01 -28.13 -17.90
CA LEU A 149 -0.91 -27.17 -18.48
C LEU A 149 -0.97 -27.35 -20.00
N LYS A 150 0.18 -27.34 -20.66
CA LYS A 150 0.23 -27.52 -22.13
C LYS A 150 -0.36 -28.88 -22.56
N LYS A 151 -0.24 -29.93 -21.76
CA LYS A 151 -0.78 -31.26 -22.04
C LYS A 151 -2.29 -31.37 -21.79
N SER A 152 -2.82 -30.65 -20.79
CA SER A 152 -4.23 -30.76 -20.39
C SER A 152 -5.20 -30.17 -21.42
N PHE A 153 -4.76 -29.27 -22.30
CA PHE A 153 -5.62 -28.77 -23.39
C PHE A 153 -5.65 -29.72 -24.60
N PRO A 154 -6.85 -30.06 -25.13
CA PRO A 154 -7.01 -30.72 -26.42
C PRO A 154 -6.35 -29.96 -27.58
N HIS A 155 -5.96 -30.66 -28.65
CA HIS A 155 -5.27 -30.04 -29.79
C HIS A 155 -6.09 -28.90 -30.45
N LYS A 156 -7.43 -28.99 -30.43
CA LYS A 156 -8.34 -27.95 -30.94
C LYS A 156 -8.23 -26.66 -30.13
N GLU A 157 -8.29 -26.75 -28.80
CA GLU A 157 -8.15 -25.62 -27.88
C GLU A 157 -6.77 -24.97 -27.95
N ARG A 158 -5.71 -25.74 -28.23
CA ARG A 158 -4.36 -25.18 -28.43
C ARG A 158 -4.23 -24.29 -29.68
N LYS A 159 -5.22 -24.29 -30.57
CA LYS A 159 -5.30 -23.39 -31.74
C LYS A 159 -6.14 -22.15 -31.47
N ASP A 160 -6.71 -22.03 -30.27
CA ASP A 160 -7.42 -20.85 -29.83
C ASP A 160 -6.45 -19.68 -29.59
N VAL A 161 -6.92 -18.45 -29.83
CA VAL A 161 -6.15 -17.22 -29.56
C VAL A 161 -6.03 -16.99 -28.07
N SER A 162 -7.11 -17.21 -27.30
CA SER A 162 -7.12 -17.09 -25.84
C SER A 162 -6.11 -18.04 -25.19
N PHE A 163 -6.04 -19.30 -25.65
CA PHE A 163 -5.00 -20.23 -25.22
C PHE A 163 -3.60 -19.66 -25.50
N THR A 164 -3.38 -19.11 -26.69
CA THR A 164 -2.07 -18.58 -27.08
C THR A 164 -1.65 -17.38 -26.23
N LEU A 165 -2.60 -16.51 -25.88
CA LEU A 165 -2.37 -15.33 -25.03
C LEU A 165 -2.16 -15.69 -23.56
N HIS A 166 -2.91 -16.65 -23.00
CA HIS A 166 -2.65 -17.13 -21.64
C HIS A 166 -1.29 -17.82 -21.52
N MET A 167 -0.89 -18.57 -22.54
CA MET A 167 0.46 -19.17 -22.57
C MET A 167 1.55 -18.09 -22.67
N MET A 168 1.31 -17.00 -23.40
CA MET A 168 2.20 -15.84 -23.43
C MET A 168 2.35 -15.23 -22.02
N ASP A 169 1.24 -14.96 -21.31
CA ASP A 169 1.26 -14.44 -19.93
C ASP A 169 1.95 -15.41 -18.96
N PHE A 170 1.76 -16.73 -19.13
CA PHE A 170 2.41 -17.71 -18.27
C PHE A 170 3.93 -17.72 -18.45
N TYR A 171 4.45 -17.70 -19.69
CA TYR A 171 5.89 -17.58 -19.92
C TYR A 171 6.47 -16.24 -19.45
N ARG A 172 5.66 -15.18 -19.54
CA ARG A 172 5.99 -13.85 -19.01
C ARG A 172 6.24 -13.91 -17.51
N LEU A 173 5.33 -14.53 -16.75
CA LEU A 173 5.45 -14.72 -15.30
C LEU A 173 6.69 -15.56 -14.90
N GLN A 174 7.18 -16.43 -15.79
CA GLN A 174 8.41 -17.20 -15.57
C GLN A 174 9.69 -16.45 -15.96
N GLY A 175 9.61 -15.20 -16.41
CA GLY A 175 10.76 -14.48 -16.97
C GLY A 175 11.28 -15.08 -18.29
N GLN A 176 10.52 -15.97 -18.94
CA GLN A 176 10.92 -16.62 -20.19
C GLN A 176 10.50 -15.79 -21.41
N TYR A 177 11.08 -14.60 -21.53
CA TYR A 177 10.72 -13.60 -22.54
C TYR A 177 10.68 -14.15 -23.98
N LYS A 178 11.74 -14.86 -24.41
CA LYS A 178 11.82 -15.43 -25.78
C LYS A 178 10.66 -16.39 -26.10
N ALA A 179 10.18 -17.13 -25.10
CA ALA A 179 9.04 -18.01 -25.24
C ALA A 179 7.72 -17.21 -25.30
N ALA A 180 7.55 -16.20 -24.44
CA ALA A 180 6.41 -15.29 -24.50
C ALA A 180 6.28 -14.63 -25.89
N VAL A 181 7.37 -14.10 -26.44
CA VAL A 181 7.42 -13.49 -27.79
C VAL A 181 7.01 -14.48 -28.89
N LYS A 182 7.41 -15.75 -28.77
CA LYS A 182 6.99 -16.79 -29.73
C LYS A 182 5.47 -16.99 -29.72
N TYR A 183 4.85 -16.95 -28.55
CA TYR A 183 3.39 -17.04 -28.43
C TYR A 183 2.70 -15.75 -28.88
N PHE A 184 3.29 -14.57 -28.61
CA PHE A 184 2.83 -13.31 -29.19
C PHE A 184 2.78 -13.37 -30.73
N LYS A 185 3.88 -13.76 -31.40
CA LYS A 185 3.93 -13.88 -32.87
C LYS A 185 2.87 -14.84 -33.42
N ARG A 186 2.54 -15.88 -32.66
CA ARG A 186 1.47 -16.83 -33.01
C ARG A 186 0.09 -16.20 -32.85
N ALA A 187 -0.16 -15.48 -31.76
CA ALA A 187 -1.41 -14.75 -31.55
C ALA A 187 -1.61 -13.68 -32.62
N GLU A 188 -0.56 -12.94 -32.98
CA GLU A 188 -0.55 -11.96 -34.08
C GLU A 188 -0.96 -12.62 -35.41
N GLN A 189 -0.37 -13.77 -35.76
CA GLN A 189 -0.75 -14.51 -36.98
C GLN A 189 -2.21 -14.98 -36.96
N GLN A 190 -2.72 -15.42 -35.81
CA GLN A 190 -4.12 -15.84 -35.68
C GLN A 190 -5.08 -14.65 -35.86
N LEU A 191 -4.76 -13.50 -35.25
CA LEU A 191 -5.53 -12.26 -35.41
C LEU A 191 -5.52 -11.78 -36.87
N GLN A 192 -4.37 -11.83 -37.55
CA GLN A 192 -4.25 -11.50 -38.98
C GLN A 192 -5.07 -12.45 -39.88
N GLN A 193 -5.31 -13.68 -39.44
CA GLN A 193 -6.18 -14.64 -40.12
C GLN A 193 -7.68 -14.41 -39.84
N GLY A 194 -8.03 -13.35 -39.08
CA GLY A 194 -9.39 -13.06 -38.66
C GLY A 194 -9.90 -13.97 -37.55
N ILE A 195 -9.02 -14.73 -36.89
CA ILE A 195 -9.39 -15.53 -35.72
C ILE A 195 -9.41 -14.57 -34.54
N MET A 196 -10.62 -14.12 -34.19
CA MET A 196 -10.82 -13.26 -33.03
C MET A 196 -11.09 -14.12 -31.78
N PRO A 197 -10.59 -13.71 -30.62
CA PRO A 197 -10.90 -14.36 -29.35
C PRO A 197 -12.36 -14.09 -28.98
N ASP A 198 -13.08 -15.14 -28.56
CA ASP A 198 -14.52 -15.07 -28.31
C ASP A 198 -14.88 -14.17 -27.11
N LYS A 199 -13.96 -13.93 -26.17
CA LYS A 199 -14.16 -13.10 -24.96
C LYS A 199 -12.87 -12.42 -24.45
N ASN A 200 -13.08 -11.31 -23.72
CA ASN A 200 -12.15 -10.52 -22.91
C ASN A 200 -10.98 -9.79 -23.59
N GLN A 201 -11.28 -8.94 -24.59
CA GLN A 201 -10.30 -8.08 -25.27
C GLN A 201 -9.43 -7.21 -24.33
N GLN A 202 -9.91 -6.90 -23.12
CA GLN A 202 -9.16 -6.14 -22.10
C GLN A 202 -7.92 -6.91 -21.60
N ASP A 203 -8.08 -8.18 -21.26
CA ASP A 203 -6.99 -9.05 -20.81
C ASP A 203 -5.94 -9.20 -21.89
N ILE A 204 -6.39 -9.28 -23.15
CA ILE A 204 -5.50 -9.35 -24.30
C ILE A 204 -4.67 -8.07 -24.39
N PHE A 205 -5.33 -6.92 -24.33
CA PHE A 205 -4.66 -5.63 -24.40
C PHE A 205 -3.66 -5.45 -23.25
N HIS A 206 -4.03 -5.86 -22.03
CA HIS A 206 -3.16 -5.86 -20.87
C HIS A 206 -1.93 -6.77 -21.09
N ASN A 207 -2.14 -8.01 -21.51
CA ASN A 207 -1.06 -8.98 -21.73
C ASN A 207 -0.11 -8.55 -22.86
N LEU A 208 -0.64 -7.96 -23.93
CA LEU A 208 0.17 -7.38 -25.00
C LEU A 208 1.03 -6.23 -24.47
N ARG A 209 0.44 -5.31 -23.69
CA ARG A 209 1.19 -4.21 -23.06
C ARG A 209 2.34 -4.75 -22.20
N GLN A 210 2.07 -5.67 -21.29
CA GLN A 210 3.11 -6.22 -20.41
C GLN A 210 4.23 -6.91 -21.20
N THR A 211 3.88 -7.56 -22.31
CA THR A 211 4.88 -8.19 -23.20
C THR A 211 5.71 -7.16 -23.95
N ALA A 212 5.12 -6.03 -24.36
CA ALA A 212 5.85 -4.91 -24.95
C ALA A 212 6.83 -4.28 -23.96
N LEU A 213 6.42 -4.09 -22.69
CA LEU A 213 7.29 -3.58 -21.63
C LEU A 213 8.50 -4.48 -21.40
N MET A 214 8.30 -5.80 -21.32
CA MET A 214 9.41 -6.73 -21.21
C MET A 214 10.32 -6.73 -22.45
N ALA A 215 9.76 -6.50 -23.64
CA ALA A 215 10.58 -6.34 -24.85
C ALA A 215 11.48 -5.11 -24.78
N ILE A 216 11.00 -4.02 -24.19
CA ILE A 216 11.80 -2.82 -23.93
C ILE A 216 12.91 -3.12 -22.91
N GLU A 217 12.59 -3.81 -21.81
CA GLU A 217 13.54 -4.19 -20.77
C GLU A 217 14.67 -5.10 -21.29
N GLU A 218 14.33 -6.04 -22.17
CA GLU A 218 15.26 -6.96 -22.85
C GLU A 218 16.00 -6.33 -24.05
N GLN A 219 15.83 -5.02 -24.27
CA GLN A 219 16.44 -4.28 -25.38
C GLN A 219 16.09 -4.85 -26.78
N ASP A 220 14.87 -5.36 -26.96
CA ASP A 220 14.28 -5.79 -28.24
C ASP A 220 13.19 -4.78 -28.69
N PRO A 221 13.59 -3.58 -29.14
CA PRO A 221 12.65 -2.52 -29.53
C PRO A 221 11.84 -2.89 -30.79
N GLU A 222 12.34 -3.78 -31.65
CA GLU A 222 11.61 -4.22 -32.85
C GLU A 222 10.39 -5.06 -32.46
N THR A 223 10.58 -6.02 -31.55
CA THR A 223 9.45 -6.80 -31.01
C THR A 223 8.49 -5.91 -30.23
N ALA A 224 9.00 -4.98 -29.41
CA ALA A 224 8.16 -4.02 -28.70
C ALA A 224 7.28 -3.22 -29.69
N LEU A 225 7.88 -2.67 -30.75
CA LEU A 225 7.17 -1.89 -31.77
C LEU A 225 6.09 -2.71 -32.48
N ARG A 226 6.38 -3.98 -32.80
CA ARG A 226 5.40 -4.88 -33.40
C ARG A 226 4.23 -5.18 -32.48
N ILE A 227 4.49 -5.38 -31.18
CA ILE A 227 3.43 -5.58 -30.18
C ILE A 227 2.56 -4.33 -30.07
N VAL A 228 3.18 -3.16 -29.99
CA VAL A 228 2.47 -1.88 -29.92
C VAL A 228 1.65 -1.63 -31.20
N ALA A 229 2.17 -1.96 -32.38
CA ALA A 229 1.43 -1.88 -33.64
C ALA A 229 0.24 -2.86 -33.68
N ALA A 230 0.39 -4.07 -33.15
CA ALA A 230 -0.71 -5.03 -33.01
C ALA A 230 -1.77 -4.52 -32.02
N MET A 231 -1.36 -3.95 -30.89
CA MET A 231 -2.25 -3.29 -29.95
C MET A 231 -3.01 -2.13 -30.61
N GLU A 232 -2.34 -1.31 -31.43
CA GLU A 232 -2.95 -0.21 -32.17
C GLU A 232 -4.02 -0.69 -33.15
N ALA A 233 -3.73 -1.76 -33.91
CA ALA A 233 -4.70 -2.39 -34.79
C ALA A 233 -5.91 -2.98 -34.03
N MET A 234 -5.73 -3.37 -32.76
CA MET A 234 -6.80 -3.89 -31.91
C MET A 234 -7.72 -2.79 -31.33
N VAL A 235 -7.26 -1.53 -31.26
CA VAL A 235 -8.04 -0.44 -30.65
C VAL A 235 -9.41 -0.28 -31.33
N ASP A 236 -9.45 -0.37 -32.65
CA ASP A 236 -10.68 -0.21 -33.43
C ASP A 236 -11.70 -1.34 -33.21
N PHE A 237 -11.24 -2.50 -32.73
CA PHE A 237 -12.09 -3.65 -32.43
C PHE A 237 -12.64 -3.64 -30.99
N LEU A 238 -12.19 -2.72 -30.14
CA LEU A 238 -12.75 -2.53 -28.81
C LEU A 238 -14.19 -2.00 -28.95
N PRO A 239 -15.20 -2.63 -28.33
CA PRO A 239 -16.60 -2.28 -28.55
C PRO A 239 -16.86 -0.81 -28.22
N VAL A 240 -17.42 -0.08 -29.19
CA VAL A 240 -17.83 1.32 -29.03
C VAL A 240 -19.03 1.44 -28.10
N SER A 241 -19.85 0.40 -27.94
CA SER A 241 -20.88 0.33 -26.90
C SER A 241 -21.37 -1.11 -26.72
N ARG A 242 -21.42 -1.58 -25.48
CA ARG A 242 -22.26 -2.73 -25.12
C ARG A 242 -22.94 -2.41 -23.79
N ASN A 243 -24.25 -2.20 -23.83
CA ASN A 243 -25.07 -2.24 -22.62
C ASN A 243 -25.06 -3.69 -22.14
N LEU A 244 -24.29 -3.97 -21.09
CA LEU A 244 -24.39 -5.23 -20.35
C LEU A 244 -25.40 -5.05 -19.21
N PRO A 245 -26.11 -6.13 -18.82
CA PRO A 245 -27.07 -6.08 -17.72
C PRO A 245 -26.37 -5.70 -16.41
N GLU A 246 -27.04 -4.88 -15.61
CA GLU A 246 -26.61 -4.36 -14.31
C GLU A 246 -26.12 -5.48 -13.38
N THR A 247 -24.82 -5.79 -13.43
CA THR A 247 -24.15 -6.60 -12.41
C THR A 247 -22.79 -5.97 -12.18
N GLY A 248 -22.64 -5.30 -11.04
CA GLY A 248 -21.36 -4.78 -10.60
C GLY A 248 -20.50 -5.94 -10.10
N TYR A 249 -19.24 -5.99 -10.54
CA TYR A 249 -18.06 -6.47 -9.82
C TYR A 249 -16.87 -6.45 -10.79
N ALA A 250 -15.87 -5.61 -10.50
CA ALA A 250 -14.54 -5.67 -11.10
C ALA A 250 -13.60 -4.73 -10.32
N GLU A 251 -13.16 -5.19 -9.14
CA GLU A 251 -12.07 -4.59 -8.38
C GLU A 251 -10.93 -5.61 -8.32
N ASP A 252 -10.01 -5.55 -9.29
CA ASP A 252 -8.70 -6.17 -9.15
C ASP A 252 -7.72 -5.59 -10.20
N MET A 253 -6.87 -4.62 -9.82
CA MET A 253 -5.54 -4.34 -10.40
C MET A 253 -4.80 -3.31 -9.52
N GLY A 254 -3.65 -3.70 -8.97
CA GLY A 254 -2.80 -2.86 -8.13
C GLY A 254 -2.22 -1.62 -8.83
N HIS A 255 -2.06 -0.56 -8.04
CA HIS A 255 -1.34 0.70 -8.28
C HIS A 255 -0.85 1.02 -9.71
N THR A 256 -1.77 1.24 -10.65
CA THR A 256 -1.54 2.12 -11.81
C THR A 256 -2.90 2.68 -12.25
N VAL A 257 -3.30 3.81 -11.66
CA VAL A 257 -4.59 4.50 -11.90
C VAL A 257 -5.79 3.58 -11.71
N LEU A 258 -6.51 3.71 -10.59
CA LEU A 258 -7.82 3.07 -10.36
C LEU A 258 -8.79 3.44 -11.49
N ILE A 259 -8.80 2.64 -12.55
CA ILE A 259 -9.86 2.59 -13.54
C ILE A 259 -10.77 1.47 -13.03
N THR A 260 -11.86 1.82 -12.34
CA THR A 260 -12.87 0.83 -11.97
C THR A 260 -13.36 0.16 -13.25
N GLY A 261 -13.62 -1.16 -13.25
CA GLY A 261 -14.07 -1.86 -14.47
C GLY A 261 -15.30 -1.20 -15.13
N THR A 262 -16.11 -0.49 -14.34
CA THR A 262 -17.23 0.35 -14.79
C THR A 262 -16.86 1.44 -15.81
N GLU A 263 -15.63 1.96 -15.80
CA GLU A 263 -15.20 3.01 -16.73
C GLU A 263 -14.88 2.49 -18.13
N TRP A 264 -14.43 1.25 -18.27
CA TRP A 264 -14.15 0.64 -19.57
C TRP A 264 -15.41 0.39 -20.39
N PHE A 265 -16.55 0.22 -19.72
CA PHE A 265 -17.83 -0.06 -20.36
C PHE A 265 -18.54 1.19 -20.90
N GLN A 266 -18.01 2.39 -20.62
CA GLN A 266 -18.54 3.60 -21.23
C GLN A 266 -18.19 3.64 -22.73
N PRO A 267 -19.14 4.05 -23.61
CA PRO A 267 -18.88 4.17 -25.03
C PRO A 267 -17.61 4.98 -25.34
N GLY A 268 -16.68 4.39 -26.10
CA GLY A 268 -15.40 5.01 -26.48
C GLY A 268 -14.32 5.08 -25.36
N ALA A 269 -14.64 4.76 -24.11
CA ALA A 269 -13.67 4.82 -23.01
C ALA A 269 -12.57 3.76 -23.13
N ALA A 270 -12.92 2.53 -23.54
CA ALA A 270 -11.96 1.46 -23.80
C ALA A 270 -10.90 1.86 -24.84
N GLN A 271 -11.32 2.52 -25.93
CA GLN A 271 -10.44 3.00 -26.99
C GLN A 271 -9.50 4.11 -26.48
N SER A 272 -10.02 5.05 -25.70
CA SER A 272 -9.21 6.11 -25.08
C SER A 272 -8.17 5.55 -24.12
N ILE A 273 -8.54 4.58 -23.29
CA ILE A 273 -7.61 3.92 -22.34
C ILE A 273 -6.52 3.17 -23.11
N ALA A 274 -6.91 2.41 -24.13
CA ALA A 274 -5.98 1.70 -24.99
C ALA A 274 -4.98 2.65 -25.66
N LYS A 275 -5.43 3.80 -26.17
CA LYS A 275 -4.57 4.84 -26.76
C LYS A 275 -3.61 5.47 -25.75
N ILE A 276 -4.04 5.69 -24.50
CA ILE A 276 -3.14 6.19 -23.44
C ILE A 276 -2.04 5.16 -23.13
N TYR A 277 -2.40 3.87 -23.07
CA TYR A 277 -1.41 2.82 -22.89
C TYR A 277 -0.43 2.71 -24.07
N LEU A 278 -0.91 2.82 -25.31
CA LEU A 278 -0.05 2.89 -26.49
C LEU A 278 0.90 4.09 -26.40
N LEU A 279 0.37 5.27 -26.07
CA LEU A 279 1.12 6.51 -25.95
C LEU A 279 2.23 6.39 -24.88
N ARG A 280 1.94 5.79 -23.73
CA ARG A 280 2.95 5.51 -22.70
C ARG A 280 4.02 4.53 -23.18
N THR A 281 3.62 3.47 -23.87
CA THR A 281 4.57 2.47 -24.39
C THR A 281 5.49 3.07 -25.45
N TYR A 282 4.94 3.86 -26.38
CA TYR A 282 5.73 4.63 -27.35
C TYR A 282 6.65 5.66 -26.66
N ALA A 283 6.21 6.30 -25.58
CA ALA A 283 7.04 7.24 -24.81
C ALA A 283 8.24 6.54 -24.16
N GLU A 284 8.04 5.36 -23.56
CA GLU A 284 9.09 4.53 -22.97
C GLU A 284 10.08 4.02 -24.02
N MET A 285 9.63 3.79 -25.25
CA MET A 285 10.48 3.47 -26.40
C MET A 285 11.21 4.68 -27.01
N GLY A 286 10.88 5.91 -26.61
CA GLY A 286 11.43 7.14 -27.20
C GLY A 286 10.84 7.51 -28.57
N GLU A 287 9.70 6.93 -28.96
CA GLU A 287 9.03 7.15 -30.26
C GLU A 287 8.21 8.44 -30.29
N LYS A 288 8.89 9.59 -30.23
CA LYS A 288 8.26 10.92 -30.05
C LYS A 288 7.14 11.23 -31.03
N ASN A 289 7.32 10.86 -32.31
CA ASN A 289 6.32 11.13 -33.35
C ASN A 289 5.03 10.33 -33.15
N GLN A 290 5.14 9.09 -32.67
CA GLN A 290 3.99 8.23 -32.37
C GLN A 290 3.24 8.77 -31.15
N VAL A 291 3.99 9.21 -30.13
CA VAL A 291 3.44 9.87 -28.94
C VAL A 291 2.66 11.13 -29.31
N LEU A 292 3.23 12.01 -30.15
CA LEU A 292 2.55 13.21 -30.64
C LEU A 292 1.31 12.88 -31.46
N ARG A 293 1.37 11.90 -32.37
CA ARG A 293 0.20 11.48 -33.16
C ARG A 293 -0.94 11.04 -32.24
N LEU A 294 -0.67 10.10 -31.32
CA LEU A 294 -1.68 9.59 -30.41
C LEU A 294 -2.21 10.68 -29.47
N TYR A 295 -1.34 11.59 -29.02
CA TYR A 295 -1.76 12.75 -28.25
C TYR A 295 -2.77 13.60 -29.02
N HIS A 296 -2.47 13.97 -30.27
CA HIS A 296 -3.38 14.76 -31.08
C HIS A 296 -4.71 14.04 -31.34
N LEU A 297 -4.68 12.73 -31.67
CA LEU A 297 -5.88 11.92 -31.82
C LEU A 297 -6.73 11.89 -30.55
N LEU A 298 -6.11 11.67 -29.38
CA LEU A 298 -6.79 11.69 -28.08
C LEU A 298 -7.39 13.07 -27.78
N MET A 299 -6.69 14.15 -28.13
CA MET A 299 -7.18 15.51 -27.91
C MET A 299 -8.33 15.86 -28.86
N GLU A 300 -8.32 15.39 -30.12
CA GLU A 300 -9.44 15.53 -31.05
C GLU A 300 -10.68 14.79 -30.55
N GLU A 301 -10.53 13.51 -30.16
CA GLU A 301 -11.61 12.72 -29.57
C GLU A 301 -12.17 13.36 -28.31
N TRP A 302 -11.29 13.94 -27.48
CA TRP A 302 -11.70 14.67 -26.29
C TRP A 302 -12.51 15.93 -26.61
N HIS A 303 -12.11 16.71 -27.62
CA HIS A 303 -12.88 17.88 -28.05
C HIS A 303 -14.27 17.48 -28.55
N GLU A 304 -14.39 16.35 -29.27
CA GLU A 304 -15.69 15.83 -29.70
C GLU A 304 -16.51 15.27 -28.53
N ALA A 305 -15.89 14.57 -27.58
CA ALA A 305 -16.57 14.07 -26.37
C ALA A 305 -17.07 15.20 -25.47
N LEU A 306 -16.31 16.30 -25.36
CA LEU A 306 -16.72 17.52 -24.64
C LEU A 306 -17.92 18.19 -25.31
N LYS A 307 -18.02 18.17 -26.64
CA LYS A 307 -19.22 18.64 -27.36
C LYS A 307 -20.41 17.72 -27.09
N ALA A 308 -20.18 16.43 -26.93
CA ALA A 308 -21.19 15.41 -26.74
C ALA A 308 -21.55 15.14 -25.27
N ILE A 309 -21.79 16.17 -24.44
CA ILE A 309 -22.41 16.08 -23.08
C ILE A 309 -22.08 14.79 -22.29
N TYR A 310 -20.80 14.39 -22.21
CA TYR A 310 -20.38 13.32 -21.31
C TYR A 310 -20.01 13.92 -19.96
N SER A 311 -20.46 13.29 -18.89
CA SER A 311 -20.32 13.74 -17.51
C SER A 311 -18.89 13.57 -16.97
N GLY A 312 -17.92 14.26 -17.57
CA GLY A 312 -16.68 14.86 -17.01
C GLY A 312 -15.66 14.01 -16.24
N LYS A 313 -16.05 12.99 -15.47
CA LYS A 313 -15.20 12.43 -14.41
C LYS A 313 -14.14 11.43 -14.88
N SER A 314 -14.45 10.61 -15.88
CA SER A 314 -13.55 9.51 -16.30
C SER A 314 -12.35 10.01 -17.11
N PHE A 315 -12.49 11.08 -17.89
CA PHE A 315 -11.39 11.64 -18.69
C PHE A 315 -10.47 12.56 -17.88
N GLU A 316 -11.02 13.34 -16.93
CA GLU A 316 -10.22 14.18 -16.02
C GLU A 316 -9.16 13.37 -15.26
N ALA A 317 -9.51 12.15 -14.84
CA ALA A 317 -8.59 11.23 -14.16
C ALA A 317 -7.40 10.77 -15.05
N ARG A 318 -7.51 10.92 -16.37
CA ARG A 318 -6.55 10.39 -17.37
C ARG A 318 -5.57 11.44 -17.89
N LEU A 319 -5.92 12.73 -17.83
CA LEU A 319 -5.05 13.85 -18.20
C LEU A 319 -3.67 13.80 -17.51
N PRO A 320 -3.58 13.40 -16.23
CA PRO A 320 -2.30 13.15 -15.58
C PRO A 320 -1.36 12.18 -16.30
N SER A 321 -1.86 10.98 -16.63
CA SER A 321 -1.06 9.94 -17.28
C SER A 321 -0.66 10.34 -18.69
N LEU A 322 -1.52 11.11 -19.38
CA LEU A 322 -1.20 11.69 -20.69
C LEU A 322 -0.04 12.70 -20.59
N ALA A 323 -0.07 13.60 -19.60
CA ALA A 323 0.99 14.56 -19.36
C ALA A 323 2.32 13.90 -18.98
N GLU A 324 2.27 12.85 -18.15
CA GLU A 324 3.44 12.06 -17.77
C GLU A 324 4.09 11.39 -19.00
N ALA A 325 3.28 10.78 -19.86
CA ALA A 325 3.78 10.09 -21.04
C ALA A 325 4.35 11.06 -22.11
N LEU A 326 3.73 12.23 -22.31
CA LEU A 326 4.32 13.31 -23.12
C LEU A 326 5.68 13.74 -22.58
N TYR A 327 5.77 13.92 -21.25
CA TYR A 327 7.02 14.31 -20.61
C TYR A 327 8.11 13.24 -20.76
N ALA A 328 7.77 11.96 -20.55
CA ALA A 328 8.67 10.82 -20.71
C ALA A 328 9.23 10.71 -22.14
N ALA A 329 8.40 11.02 -23.15
CA ALA A 329 8.82 11.11 -24.55
C ALA A 329 9.71 12.33 -24.85
N GLY A 330 9.97 13.21 -23.88
CA GLY A 330 10.71 14.44 -24.07
C GLY A 330 9.95 15.53 -24.83
N LEU A 331 8.62 15.56 -24.68
CA LEU A 331 7.69 16.56 -25.23
C LEU A 331 7.22 17.49 -24.10
N GLN A 332 8.17 18.25 -23.52
CA GLN A 332 7.91 18.98 -22.29
C GLN A 332 6.95 20.17 -22.49
N GLU A 333 6.93 20.78 -23.67
CA GLU A 333 6.05 21.91 -23.97
C GLU A 333 4.60 21.43 -24.08
N GLU A 334 4.36 20.31 -24.76
CA GLU A 334 3.05 19.68 -24.89
C GLU A 334 2.52 19.19 -23.54
N ALA A 335 3.37 18.55 -22.74
CA ALA A 335 3.01 18.14 -21.38
C ALA A 335 2.61 19.35 -20.52
N LEU A 336 3.38 20.44 -20.58
CA LEU A 336 3.11 21.66 -19.83
C LEU A 336 1.83 22.37 -20.35
N ASN A 337 1.64 22.41 -21.67
CA ASN A 337 0.45 22.97 -22.29
C ASN A 337 -0.79 22.20 -21.88
N LEU A 338 -0.75 20.87 -21.89
CA LEU A 338 -1.85 20.02 -21.43
C LEU A 338 -2.17 20.32 -19.96
N ILE A 339 -1.18 20.32 -19.08
CA ILE A 339 -1.35 20.65 -17.65
C ILE A 339 -1.96 22.04 -17.46
N ASN A 340 -1.53 23.02 -18.24
CA ASN A 340 -2.04 24.40 -18.17
C ASN A 340 -3.48 24.54 -18.73
N GLN A 341 -3.91 23.61 -19.58
CA GLN A 341 -5.28 23.57 -20.09
C GLN A 341 -6.25 22.94 -19.09
N ILE A 342 -5.82 22.00 -18.24
CA ILE A 342 -6.71 21.34 -17.26
C ILE A 342 -7.51 22.35 -16.41
N PRO A 343 -6.89 23.38 -15.79
CA PRO A 343 -7.62 24.42 -15.04
C PRO A 343 -8.59 25.24 -15.87
N LYS A 344 -8.26 25.49 -17.14
CA LYS A 344 -9.04 26.36 -18.03
C LYS A 344 -10.27 25.65 -18.56
N THR A 345 -10.12 24.37 -18.90
CA THR A 345 -11.18 23.55 -19.48
C THR A 345 -12.08 22.94 -18.40
N PHE A 346 -11.55 22.71 -17.20
CA PHE A 346 -12.31 22.21 -16.05
C PHE A 346 -12.20 23.18 -14.86
N PRO A 347 -12.81 24.37 -14.94
CA PRO A 347 -12.78 25.34 -13.83
C PRO A 347 -13.41 24.76 -12.55
N PHE A 348 -14.29 23.77 -12.69
CA PHE A 348 -14.91 23.04 -11.57
C PHE A 348 -14.01 21.95 -10.99
N ALA A 349 -12.95 21.47 -11.67
CA ALA A 349 -11.98 20.52 -11.09
C ALA A 349 -11.07 21.18 -10.02
N ILE A 350 -11.23 22.50 -9.81
CA ILE A 350 -10.50 23.32 -8.83
C ILE A 350 -11.43 23.78 -7.70
N HIS A 351 -12.74 23.47 -7.77
CA HIS A 351 -13.65 23.79 -6.67
C HIS A 351 -13.30 22.91 -5.45
N PRO A 352 -13.27 23.46 -4.22
CA PRO A 352 -12.95 22.70 -3.00
C PRO A 352 -13.89 21.51 -2.71
N ASP A 353 -14.99 21.35 -3.45
CA ASP A 353 -16.01 20.32 -3.24
C ASP A 353 -16.03 19.19 -4.29
N THR A 354 -15.26 19.32 -5.38
CA THR A 354 -15.16 18.31 -6.45
C THR A 354 -13.86 17.54 -6.31
N ARG A 355 -14.00 16.28 -5.90
CA ARG A 355 -12.91 15.36 -5.58
C ARG A 355 -12.06 14.99 -6.81
N LEU A 356 -11.12 15.84 -7.20
CA LEU A 356 -9.76 15.34 -7.42
C LEU A 356 -9.17 15.15 -6.01
N ASN A 357 -8.71 13.95 -5.68
CA ASN A 357 -8.06 13.73 -4.39
C ASN A 357 -6.88 14.74 -4.28
N PRO A 358 -6.84 15.60 -3.24
CA PRO A 358 -5.72 16.49 -2.98
C PRO A 358 -4.37 15.76 -2.98
N GLU A 359 -4.35 14.48 -2.59
CA GLU A 359 -3.18 13.62 -2.68
C GLU A 359 -2.76 13.34 -4.12
N THR A 360 -3.68 13.10 -5.07
CA THR A 360 -3.34 12.90 -6.50
C THR A 360 -2.78 14.16 -7.12
N GLN A 361 -3.33 15.33 -6.77
CA GLN A 361 -2.81 16.62 -7.22
C GLN A 361 -1.44 16.92 -6.58
N VAL A 362 -1.24 16.51 -5.32
CA VAL A 362 0.04 16.59 -4.63
C VAL A 362 1.04 15.56 -5.15
N LEU A 363 0.62 14.36 -5.56
CA LEU A 363 1.41 13.25 -6.11
C LEU A 363 1.89 13.56 -7.52
N LEU A 364 0.99 14.00 -8.41
CA LEU A 364 1.40 14.38 -9.77
C LEU A 364 2.38 15.53 -9.78
N GLN A 365 2.10 16.52 -8.93
CA GLN A 365 2.99 17.64 -8.78
C GLN A 365 4.25 17.20 -8.03
N SER A 366 4.19 16.25 -7.09
CA SER A 366 5.33 15.63 -6.39
C SER A 366 6.25 14.86 -7.32
N ASP A 367 5.72 14.15 -8.32
CA ASP A 367 6.51 13.27 -9.18
C ASP A 367 7.13 14.05 -10.34
N LEU A 368 6.41 15.05 -10.89
CA LEU A 368 7.00 16.13 -11.70
C LEU A 368 8.02 16.97 -10.91
N ARG A 369 7.85 17.10 -9.59
CA ARG A 369 8.81 17.76 -8.66
C ARG A 369 10.05 16.87 -8.45
N ARG A 370 9.91 15.56 -8.15
CA ARG A 370 10.99 14.60 -7.84
C ARG A 370 12.00 14.44 -8.96
N TYR A 371 11.56 14.34 -10.21
CA TYR A 371 12.46 14.18 -11.36
C TYR A 371 13.18 15.48 -11.79
N ASN A 372 12.60 16.65 -11.50
CA ASN A 372 13.21 17.95 -11.82
C ASN A 372 14.21 18.45 -10.74
N PHE A 373 14.24 17.86 -9.55
CA PHE A 373 15.11 18.28 -8.44
C PHE A 373 16.60 17.93 -8.59
N GLN A 374 16.97 17.10 -9.58
CA GLN A 374 18.38 16.73 -9.78
C GLN A 374 19.25 17.82 -10.42
N ARG A 375 18.71 19.02 -10.73
CA ARG A 375 19.50 20.14 -11.30
C ARG A 375 19.12 21.51 -10.69
N PRO A 376 19.99 22.12 -9.85
CA PRO A 376 19.74 23.39 -9.16
C PRO A 376 19.32 24.56 -10.06
N GLY A 377 19.88 24.66 -11.28
CA GLY A 377 19.56 25.74 -12.23
C GLY A 377 18.12 25.75 -12.77
N ARG A 378 17.34 24.69 -12.56
CA ARG A 378 15.94 24.62 -13.02
C ARG A 378 14.92 25.14 -12.01
N ILE A 379 15.29 25.37 -10.75
CA ILE A 379 14.40 25.96 -9.72
C ILE A 379 14.10 27.43 -10.06
N GLN A 380 15.14 28.22 -10.38
CA GLN A 380 14.98 29.61 -10.83
C GLN A 380 14.15 29.70 -12.12
N ARG A 381 14.40 28.79 -13.08
CA ARG A 381 13.64 28.73 -14.33
C ARG A 381 12.18 28.34 -14.12
N ASN A 382 11.86 27.46 -13.17
CA ASN A 382 10.47 27.10 -12.86
C ASN A 382 9.72 28.20 -12.09
N ILE A 383 10.40 28.95 -11.22
CA ILE A 383 9.84 30.18 -10.64
C ILE A 383 9.53 31.17 -11.78
N ALA A 384 10.47 31.40 -12.69
CA ALA A 384 10.30 32.29 -13.84
C ALA A 384 9.20 31.82 -14.82
N LEU A 385 9.13 30.54 -15.17
CA LEU A 385 8.13 29.97 -16.07
C LEU A 385 6.72 30.02 -15.49
N ARG A 386 6.58 29.83 -14.18
CA ARG A 386 5.28 29.91 -13.49
C ARG A 386 4.81 31.35 -13.32
N MET A 387 5.74 32.30 -13.25
CA MET A 387 5.45 33.74 -13.32
C MET A 387 5.09 34.18 -14.74
N ALA A 388 5.79 33.69 -15.76
CA ALA A 388 5.49 33.97 -17.17
C ALA A 388 4.12 33.41 -17.60
N ALA A 389 3.78 32.19 -17.17
CA ALA A 389 2.50 31.55 -17.49
C ALA A 389 1.27 32.27 -16.88
N LEU A 390 1.44 32.99 -15.78
CA LEU A 390 0.36 33.75 -15.11
C LEU A 390 0.23 35.19 -15.63
N MET A 391 1.25 35.74 -16.30
CA MET A 391 1.27 37.14 -16.73
C MET A 391 1.09 37.34 -18.25
N GLY A 392 1.10 36.26 -19.03
CA GLY A 392 1.05 36.32 -20.49
C GLY A 392 2.41 36.66 -21.13
N PRO A 393 2.56 36.46 -22.45
CA PRO A 393 3.86 36.39 -23.14
C PRO A 393 4.61 37.72 -23.31
N GLU A 394 4.09 38.87 -22.86
CA GLU A 394 4.61 40.19 -23.24
C GLU A 394 5.42 40.93 -22.16
N LYS A 395 5.67 40.34 -20.97
CA LYS A 395 6.35 41.03 -19.87
C LYS A 395 7.72 40.43 -19.55
N ASP A 396 8.76 41.27 -19.59
CA ASP A 396 10.13 40.91 -19.21
C ASP A 396 10.34 40.78 -17.68
N GLU A 397 11.55 40.37 -17.28
CA GLU A 397 11.96 40.19 -15.88
C GLU A 397 11.84 41.50 -15.06
N GLU A 398 12.05 42.66 -15.67
CA GLU A 398 11.99 43.96 -15.01
C GLU A 398 10.54 44.40 -14.76
N GLN A 399 9.64 44.11 -15.71
CA GLN A 399 8.19 44.28 -15.57
C GLN A 399 7.58 43.26 -14.58
N THR A 400 8.16 42.07 -14.48
CA THR A 400 7.82 41.07 -13.46
C THR A 400 8.15 41.59 -12.06
N LEU A 401 9.34 42.19 -11.90
CA LEU A 401 9.75 42.85 -10.67
C LEU A 401 8.90 44.09 -10.37
N ALA A 402 8.49 44.86 -11.39
CA ALA A 402 7.58 45.99 -11.24
C ALA A 402 6.16 45.56 -10.84
N TRP A 403 5.66 44.43 -11.35
CA TRP A 403 4.34 43.91 -11.00
C TRP A 403 4.28 43.35 -9.57
N ILE A 404 5.28 42.56 -9.14
CA ILE A 404 5.45 42.16 -7.72
C ILE A 404 5.51 43.39 -6.80
N LYS A 405 6.11 44.47 -7.30
CA LYS A 405 6.21 45.77 -6.63
C LYS A 405 4.89 46.54 -6.57
N THR A 406 3.84 46.15 -7.31
CA THR A 406 2.55 46.87 -7.40
C THR A 406 1.31 46.05 -7.02
N SER A 407 1.37 44.72 -7.00
CA SER A 407 0.24 43.85 -6.64
C SER A 407 0.34 43.31 -5.21
N THR A 408 -0.80 43.09 -4.56
CA THR A 408 -0.90 42.33 -3.30
C THR A 408 -0.47 40.89 -3.56
N ALA A 409 0.80 40.58 -3.29
CA ALA A 409 1.38 39.27 -3.60
C ALA A 409 0.54 38.11 -3.02
N PRO A 410 0.12 37.13 -3.84
CA PRO A 410 -0.74 36.03 -3.39
C PRO A 410 0.03 35.03 -2.49
N SER A 411 -0.68 34.44 -1.53
CA SER A 411 -0.14 33.57 -0.47
C SER A 411 0.73 32.39 -0.97
N TRP A 412 0.47 31.90 -2.18
CA TRP A 412 1.23 30.81 -2.80
C TRP A 412 2.65 31.21 -3.23
N TYR A 413 2.91 32.48 -3.57
CA TYR A 413 4.25 32.97 -3.94
C TYR A 413 5.19 32.96 -2.71
N ARG A 414 4.64 33.31 -1.55
CA ARG A 414 5.34 33.21 -0.26
C ARG A 414 5.67 31.74 0.06
N ASP A 415 4.72 30.83 -0.15
CA ASP A 415 4.93 29.38 0.07
C ASP A 415 6.01 28.77 -0.82
N LEU A 416 6.12 29.25 -2.07
CA LEU A 416 7.14 28.80 -3.02
C LEU A 416 8.54 29.18 -2.57
N LEU A 417 8.73 30.44 -2.16
CA LEU A 417 10.02 30.93 -1.65
C LEU A 417 10.39 30.24 -0.33
N ILE A 418 9.43 30.02 0.56
CA ILE A 418 9.64 29.31 1.84
C ILE A 418 10.08 27.86 1.60
N ARG A 419 9.45 27.13 0.68
CA ARG A 419 9.85 25.74 0.39
C ARG A 419 11.21 25.66 -0.31
N ALA A 420 11.60 26.69 -1.07
CA ALA A 420 12.97 26.80 -1.60
C ALA A 420 14.02 26.90 -0.47
N THR A 421 13.66 27.45 0.68
CA THR A 421 14.54 27.48 1.87
C THR A 421 14.68 26.13 2.58
N GLU A 422 13.78 25.16 2.34
CA GLU A 422 13.82 23.83 3.00
C GLU A 422 14.84 22.86 2.38
N THR A 423 15.43 23.21 1.24
CA THR A 423 16.46 22.40 0.56
C THR A 423 17.84 22.63 1.19
N ARG A 424 18.48 21.56 1.69
CA ARG A 424 19.71 21.63 2.53
C ARG A 424 20.91 22.32 1.88
N LEU A 425 21.06 22.26 0.56
CA LEU A 425 22.27 22.74 -0.13
C LEU A 425 22.31 24.27 -0.30
N GLU A 426 21.17 24.97 -0.26
CA GLU A 426 21.10 26.45 -0.47
C GLU A 426 20.15 27.17 0.50
N ALA A 427 19.71 26.49 1.57
CA ALA A 427 18.74 26.99 2.53
C ALA A 427 19.01 28.43 3.02
N GLY A 428 20.27 28.76 3.31
CA GLY A 428 20.67 30.09 3.78
C GLY A 428 20.52 31.19 2.73
N ARG A 429 20.96 30.96 1.48
CA ARG A 429 20.83 31.96 0.39
C ARG A 429 19.37 32.18 0.00
N ASN A 430 18.59 31.10 -0.08
CA ASN A 430 17.16 31.19 -0.37
C ASN A 430 16.41 31.87 0.78
N ALA A 431 16.83 31.67 2.03
CA ALA A 431 16.27 32.36 3.17
C ALA A 431 16.57 33.86 3.15
N GLU A 432 17.80 34.28 2.82
CA GLU A 432 18.12 35.71 2.68
C GLU A 432 17.33 36.37 1.55
N LEU A 433 17.18 35.68 0.41
CA LEU A 433 16.35 36.17 -0.69
C LEU A 433 14.87 36.30 -0.29
N LEU A 434 14.34 35.33 0.45
CA LEU A 434 12.98 35.40 0.98
C LEU A 434 12.83 36.59 1.94
N LEU A 435 13.78 36.79 2.86
CA LEU A 435 13.75 37.87 3.84
C LEU A 435 13.86 39.25 3.18
N SER A 436 14.72 39.41 2.18
CA SER A 436 14.85 40.67 1.44
C SER A 436 13.56 41.02 0.69
N ARG A 437 12.89 40.02 0.10
CA ARG A 437 11.61 40.21 -0.59
C ARG A 437 10.46 40.45 0.36
N LEU A 438 10.46 39.83 1.54
CA LEU A 438 9.46 40.09 2.56
C LEU A 438 9.51 41.53 3.07
N ASP A 439 10.70 42.09 3.29
CA ASP A 439 10.87 43.49 3.69
C ASP A 439 10.34 44.45 2.60
N GLU A 440 10.60 44.17 1.32
CA GLU A 440 10.02 44.91 0.20
C GLU A 440 8.48 44.82 0.16
N ILE A 441 7.91 43.64 0.41
CA ILE A 441 6.46 43.41 0.44
C ILE A 441 5.80 44.12 1.62
N GLN A 442 6.40 44.05 2.80
CA GLN A 442 5.89 44.70 4.02
C GLN A 442 5.94 46.23 3.93
N LYS A 443 6.94 46.81 3.26
CA LYS A 443 7.01 48.26 3.01
C LYS A 443 5.91 48.76 2.05
N LYS A 444 5.42 47.90 1.16
CA LYS A 444 4.52 48.28 0.06
C LYS A 444 3.06 47.96 0.31
N THR A 445 2.80 46.81 0.93
CA THR A 445 1.46 46.44 1.33
C THR A 445 1.25 47.05 2.71
N ALA A 446 0.19 47.86 2.91
CA ALA A 446 -0.19 48.39 4.23
C ALA A 446 -0.71 47.27 5.17
N TYR A 447 -0.08 46.10 5.11
CA TYR A 447 -0.44 44.85 5.76
C TYR A 447 0.13 44.89 7.17
N LYS A 448 -0.65 45.45 8.10
CA LYS A 448 -0.18 45.76 9.45
C LYS A 448 0.06 44.55 10.34
N ASP A 449 -0.34 43.33 9.96
CA ASP A 449 -0.02 42.14 10.74
C ASP A 449 -0.08 40.83 9.93
N PRO A 450 1.03 40.09 9.74
CA PRO A 450 1.02 38.78 9.10
C PRO A 450 0.30 37.74 9.97
N ALA A 451 -0.42 36.80 9.33
CA ALA A 451 -1.02 35.65 10.02
C ALA A 451 0.05 34.80 10.75
N SER A 452 -0.29 34.09 11.83
CA SER A 452 0.72 33.36 12.65
C SER A 452 1.54 32.33 11.89
N LEU A 453 0.96 31.74 10.84
CA LEU A 453 1.68 30.82 9.98
C LEU A 453 2.84 31.54 9.28
N GLU A 454 2.63 32.78 8.86
CA GLU A 454 3.61 33.60 8.17
C GLU A 454 4.73 34.06 9.10
N ASN A 455 4.41 34.51 10.32
CA ASN A 455 5.44 34.87 11.31
C ASN A 455 6.33 33.67 11.68
N ARG A 456 5.74 32.46 11.82
CA ARG A 456 6.52 31.22 12.01
C ARG A 456 7.48 30.94 10.86
N ARG A 457 7.05 31.20 9.63
CA ARG A 457 7.87 31.00 8.42
C ARG A 457 9.00 32.03 8.34
N ILE A 458 8.73 33.28 8.71
CA ILE A 458 9.74 34.35 8.83
C ILE A 458 10.81 33.95 9.86
N ILE A 459 10.39 33.52 11.05
CA ILE A 459 11.29 33.08 12.11
C ILE A 459 12.17 31.93 11.63
N ARG A 460 11.60 30.94 10.93
CA ARG A 460 12.37 29.83 10.36
C ARG A 460 13.37 30.30 9.31
N ALA A 461 12.98 31.20 8.41
CA ALA A 461 13.87 31.78 7.42
C ALA A 461 15.04 32.52 8.08
N LEU A 462 14.78 33.33 9.11
CA LEU A 462 15.83 34.01 9.89
C LEU A 462 16.82 33.03 10.51
N LEU A 463 16.35 31.91 11.07
CA LEU A 463 17.23 30.86 11.61
C LEU A 463 18.07 30.18 10.51
N LEU A 464 17.48 29.89 9.35
CA LEU A 464 18.18 29.28 8.21
C LEU A 464 19.22 30.22 7.59
N ALA A 465 18.98 31.53 7.62
CA ALA A 465 19.90 32.58 7.21
C ALA A 465 21.02 32.85 8.25
N GLY A 466 20.99 32.22 9.44
CA GLY A 466 21.95 32.48 10.51
C GLY A 466 21.68 33.76 11.31
N ARG A 467 20.54 34.44 11.09
CA ARG A 467 20.13 35.69 11.76
C ARG A 467 19.42 35.40 13.09
N GLN A 468 20.11 34.72 14.01
CA GLN A 468 19.53 34.22 15.26
C GLN A 468 18.95 35.32 16.17
N ALA A 469 19.62 36.47 16.27
CA ALA A 469 19.16 37.58 17.12
C ALA A 469 17.80 38.16 16.65
N GLU A 470 17.61 38.23 15.34
CA GLU A 470 16.36 38.69 14.73
C GLU A 470 15.27 37.64 14.85
N ALA A 471 15.59 36.36 14.62
CA ALA A 471 14.66 35.25 14.84
C ALA A 471 14.12 35.26 16.29
N ARG A 472 14.98 35.53 17.28
CA ARG A 472 14.59 35.66 18.69
C ARG A 472 13.72 36.89 18.94
N THR A 473 13.96 37.99 18.22
CA THR A 473 13.15 39.21 18.32
C THR A 473 11.75 38.99 17.76
N GLU A 474 11.64 38.38 16.57
CA GLU A 474 10.35 38.02 15.98
C GLU A 474 9.61 36.94 16.79
N LEU A 475 10.34 35.97 17.36
CA LEU A 475 9.76 35.01 18.29
C LEU A 475 9.13 35.69 19.50
N LYS A 476 9.81 36.67 20.12
CA LYS A 476 9.25 37.40 21.26
C LYS A 476 7.95 38.11 20.88
N LYS A 477 7.91 38.77 19.72
CA LYS A 477 6.69 39.41 19.19
C LYS A 477 5.57 38.38 19.00
N GLU A 478 5.87 37.26 18.37
CA GLU A 478 4.88 36.23 18.07
C GLU A 478 4.33 35.55 19.34
N VAL A 479 5.19 35.28 20.33
CA VAL A 479 4.76 34.74 21.62
C VAL A 479 3.81 35.71 22.32
N GLU A 480 4.09 37.02 22.30
CA GLU A 480 3.17 38.02 22.88
C GLU A 480 1.84 38.11 22.11
N LYS A 481 1.85 37.95 20.78
CA LYS A 481 0.61 37.86 19.99
C LYS A 481 -0.22 36.62 20.34
N ILE A 482 0.43 35.47 20.51
CA ILE A 482 -0.24 34.23 20.94
C ILE A 482 -0.85 34.41 22.33
N LYS A 483 -0.10 34.97 23.30
CA LYS A 483 -0.60 35.25 24.65
C LYS A 483 -1.84 36.15 24.67
N ARG A 484 -1.91 37.12 23.76
CA ARG A 484 -3.07 38.01 23.58
C ARG A 484 -4.26 37.32 22.89
N GLY A 485 -4.13 36.06 22.47
CA GLY A 485 -5.21 35.31 21.82
C GLY A 485 -5.45 35.66 20.36
N LEU A 486 -4.51 36.35 19.70
CA LEU A 486 -4.70 36.86 18.33
C LEU A 486 -4.83 35.76 17.26
N TYR A 487 -4.56 34.49 17.60
CA TYR A 487 -4.52 33.36 16.66
C TYR A 487 -5.51 32.25 16.99
N GLY A 488 -6.57 32.57 17.72
CA GLY A 488 -7.58 31.63 18.18
C GLY A 488 -7.29 31.06 19.57
N SER A 489 -8.14 30.13 20.00
CA SER A 489 -8.18 29.63 21.39
C SER A 489 -7.07 28.64 21.76
N ASP A 490 -6.39 28.05 20.79
CA ASP A 490 -5.41 26.98 21.05
C ASP A 490 -3.97 27.52 21.11
N GLN A 491 -3.70 28.29 22.16
CA GLN A 491 -2.40 28.94 22.39
C GLN A 491 -1.27 27.92 22.55
N ALA A 492 -1.55 26.79 23.21
CA ALA A 492 -0.61 25.69 23.40
C ALA A 492 -0.12 25.13 22.05
N ARG A 493 -1.02 24.88 21.10
CA ARG A 493 -0.63 24.40 19.76
C ARG A 493 0.25 25.39 19.01
N GLN A 494 -0.08 26.68 19.07
CA GLN A 494 0.70 27.70 18.36
C GLN A 494 2.12 27.82 18.95
N LEU A 495 2.25 27.73 20.27
CA LEU A 495 3.55 27.70 20.96
C LEU A 495 4.33 26.41 20.64
N ALA A 496 3.69 25.24 20.65
CA ALA A 496 4.34 23.98 20.29
C ALA A 496 4.87 23.99 18.84
N ALA A 497 4.09 24.56 17.91
CA ALA A 497 4.52 24.72 16.52
C ALA A 497 5.68 25.73 16.37
N LEU A 498 5.75 26.77 17.20
CA LEU A 498 6.91 27.66 17.27
C LEU A 498 8.14 26.95 17.83
N ALA A 499 8.00 26.19 18.92
CA ALA A 499 9.10 25.44 19.50
C ALA A 499 9.75 24.47 18.48
N ARG A 500 8.93 23.85 17.62
CA ARG A 500 9.39 23.00 16.51
C ARG A 500 10.32 23.70 15.54
N VAL A 501 10.16 25.00 15.32
CA VAL A 501 11.03 25.79 14.41
C VAL A 501 12.45 25.93 14.96
N PHE A 502 12.60 25.99 16.29
CA PHE A 502 13.90 26.21 16.95
C PHE A 502 14.64 24.90 17.26
N VAL A 503 13.94 23.76 17.32
CA VAL A 503 14.49 22.52 17.91
C VAL A 503 15.78 22.02 17.24
N GLU A 504 15.99 22.32 15.95
CA GLU A 504 17.19 21.88 15.21
C GLU A 504 18.39 22.86 15.34
N ARG A 505 18.18 24.09 15.81
CA ARG A 505 19.18 25.17 15.73
C ARG A 505 19.41 25.92 17.04
N ASP A 506 18.45 25.91 17.95
CA ASP A 506 18.49 26.58 19.24
C ASP A 506 17.58 25.81 20.22
N SER A 507 18.08 24.67 20.69
CA SER A 507 17.36 23.75 21.58
C SER A 507 16.91 24.43 22.87
N VAL A 508 17.72 25.31 23.45
CA VAL A 508 17.40 26.07 24.67
C VAL A 508 16.18 26.97 24.47
N THR A 509 16.07 27.63 23.31
CA THR A 509 14.90 28.45 23.01
C THR A 509 13.68 27.59 22.72
N ALA A 510 13.84 26.48 21.98
CA ALA A 510 12.75 25.53 21.75
C ALA A 510 12.18 24.99 23.06
N GLU A 511 13.04 24.60 24.00
CA GLU A 511 12.70 24.18 25.35
C GLU A 511 11.90 25.24 26.12
N LYS A 512 12.37 26.49 26.16
CA LYS A 512 11.65 27.59 26.84
C LYS A 512 10.27 27.86 26.24
N VAL A 513 10.13 27.74 24.92
CA VAL A 513 8.83 27.90 24.24
C VAL A 513 7.92 26.71 24.52
N LEU A 514 8.47 25.50 24.56
CA LEU A 514 7.73 24.28 24.87
C LEU A 514 7.22 24.27 26.33
N LEU A 515 8.04 24.69 27.30
CA LEU A 515 7.62 24.88 28.70
C LEU A 515 6.47 25.89 28.84
N LYS A 516 6.44 26.93 28.00
CA LYS A 516 5.30 27.85 27.96
C LYS A 516 4.08 27.19 27.34
N ALA A 517 4.24 26.40 26.27
CA ALA A 517 3.13 25.66 25.67
C ALA A 517 2.49 24.70 26.68
N LEU A 518 3.30 24.05 27.52
CA LEU A 518 2.87 23.16 28.60
C LEU A 518 2.03 23.91 29.65
N ARG A 519 2.52 25.02 30.20
CA ARG A 519 1.77 25.84 31.17
C ARG A 519 0.43 26.32 30.61
N PHE A 520 0.43 26.79 29.35
CA PHE A 520 -0.82 27.19 28.70
C PHE A 520 -1.80 26.04 28.54
N HIS A 521 -1.31 24.82 28.35
CA HIS A 521 -2.15 23.64 28.25
C HIS A 521 -2.79 23.30 29.59
N GLU A 522 -2.02 23.31 30.68
CA GLU A 522 -2.51 23.12 32.06
C GLU A 522 -3.58 24.17 32.42
N ASP A 523 -3.37 25.43 32.02
CA ASP A 523 -4.33 26.52 32.28
C ASP A 523 -5.65 26.41 31.46
N THR A 524 -5.69 25.63 30.37
CA THR A 524 -6.84 25.53 29.46
C THR A 524 -7.71 24.28 29.64
N GLU A 525 -7.49 23.47 30.69
CA GLU A 525 -8.14 22.18 30.97
C GLU A 525 -9.69 22.18 31.05
N ALA A 526 -10.39 23.31 30.84
CA ALA A 526 -11.84 23.35 30.78
C ALA A 526 -12.48 22.77 29.48
N ALA A 527 -11.71 22.36 28.46
CA ALA A 527 -12.25 21.91 27.17
C ALA A 527 -11.55 20.65 26.59
N PRO A 528 -11.96 19.42 26.98
CA PRO A 528 -11.23 18.17 26.68
C PRO A 528 -11.07 17.83 25.18
N ARG A 529 -11.84 18.43 24.27
CA ARG A 529 -11.84 18.04 22.84
C ARG A 529 -10.75 18.69 21.96
N LYS A 530 -9.95 19.64 22.46
CA LYS A 530 -8.93 20.37 21.65
C LYS A 530 -7.49 19.93 21.92
N ALA A 531 -7.25 19.10 22.93
CA ALA A 531 -5.92 18.79 23.47
C ALA A 531 -5.02 17.93 22.55
N ASP A 532 -5.60 17.08 21.69
CA ASP A 532 -4.86 16.06 20.94
C ASP A 532 -3.76 16.61 20.03
N SER A 533 -4.07 17.64 19.24
CA SER A 533 -3.11 18.15 18.25
C SER A 533 -1.93 18.91 18.89
N SER A 534 -2.15 19.55 20.03
CA SER A 534 -1.17 20.31 20.78
C SER A 534 -0.16 19.37 21.44
N ILE A 535 -0.64 18.31 22.08
CA ILE A 535 0.19 17.30 22.73
C ILE A 535 1.04 16.54 21.72
N GLN A 536 0.51 16.14 20.56
CA GLN A 536 1.29 15.47 19.51
C GLN A 536 2.45 16.35 18.99
N LEU A 537 2.19 17.66 18.83
CA LEU A 537 3.21 18.63 18.47
C LEU A 537 4.26 18.77 19.58
N MET A 538 3.84 18.89 20.84
CA MET A 538 4.73 18.95 22.00
C MET A 538 5.62 17.70 22.09
N ALA A 539 5.05 16.50 21.92
CA ALA A 539 5.80 15.25 21.91
C ALA A 539 6.85 15.23 20.80
N THR A 540 6.51 15.71 19.61
CA THR A 540 7.46 15.79 18.48
C THR A 540 8.64 16.73 18.76
N VAL A 541 8.40 17.85 19.44
CA VAL A 541 9.47 18.77 19.85
C VAL A 541 10.31 18.16 20.97
N ALA A 542 9.66 17.60 22.00
CA ALA A 542 10.33 16.97 23.13
C ALA A 542 11.30 15.87 22.69
N ARG A 543 11.01 15.12 21.59
CA ARG A 543 11.93 14.06 21.16
C ARG A 543 13.30 14.54 20.73
N ARG A 544 13.35 15.76 20.21
CA ARG A 544 14.58 16.34 19.66
C ARG A 544 15.31 17.21 20.67
N LEU A 545 14.72 17.43 21.84
CA LEU A 545 15.39 18.09 22.97
C LEU A 545 16.17 17.05 23.77
N ASP A 546 17.21 17.49 24.47
CA ASP A 546 18.01 16.65 25.36
C ASP A 546 17.66 16.91 26.84
N ASN A 547 16.40 17.24 27.12
CA ASN A 547 15.89 17.47 28.47
C ASN A 547 14.94 16.33 28.88
N CYS A 548 15.39 15.48 29.80
CA CYS A 548 14.63 14.33 30.31
C CYS A 548 13.35 14.73 31.06
N GLU A 549 13.36 15.83 31.80
CA GLU A 549 12.21 16.31 32.58
C GLU A 549 11.06 16.71 31.64
N ILE A 550 11.37 17.49 30.59
CA ILE A 550 10.37 17.90 29.59
C ILE A 550 9.83 16.71 28.81
N LYS A 551 10.70 15.75 28.46
CA LYS A 551 10.26 14.49 27.83
C LYS A 551 9.27 13.76 28.73
N HIS A 552 9.59 13.62 30.02
CA HIS A 552 8.73 12.96 30.99
C HIS A 552 7.38 13.68 31.13
N THR A 553 7.37 15.01 31.34
CA THR A 553 6.13 15.79 31.47
C THR A 553 5.25 15.71 30.24
N VAL A 554 5.83 15.82 29.03
CA VAL A 554 5.07 15.74 27.78
C VAL A 554 4.52 14.32 27.55
N LEU A 555 5.28 13.28 27.92
CA LEU A 555 4.81 11.90 27.85
C LEU A 555 3.66 11.64 28.83
N GLU A 556 3.71 12.22 30.03
CA GLU A 556 2.64 12.07 31.01
C GLU A 556 1.36 12.80 30.59
N LEU A 557 1.45 14.02 30.06
CA LEU A 557 0.30 14.70 29.49
C LEU A 557 -0.29 13.94 28.28
N HIS A 558 0.57 13.33 27.47
CA HIS A 558 0.11 12.48 26.38
C HIS A 558 -0.65 11.26 26.88
N ARG A 559 -0.18 10.65 27.97
CA ARG A 559 -0.87 9.54 28.65
C ARG A 559 -2.24 9.97 29.15
N ILE A 560 -2.31 11.05 29.95
CA ILE A 560 -3.56 11.55 30.55
C ILE A 560 -4.59 11.86 29.48
N ASN A 561 -4.24 12.65 28.47
CA ASN A 561 -5.18 13.01 27.39
C ASN A 561 -5.66 11.78 26.60
N LEU A 562 -4.79 10.77 26.38
CA LEU A 562 -5.23 9.55 25.72
C LEU A 562 -6.17 8.73 26.60
N LEU A 563 -5.91 8.61 27.91
CA LEU A 563 -6.82 7.96 28.86
C LEU A 563 -8.18 8.66 28.96
N GLU A 564 -8.21 10.00 28.93
CA GLU A 564 -9.44 10.79 28.95
C GLU A 564 -10.23 10.69 27.64
N ASN A 565 -9.54 10.73 26.48
CA ASN A 565 -10.20 10.54 25.19
C ASN A 565 -10.79 9.14 25.05
N VAL A 566 -10.10 8.17 25.61
CA VAL A 566 -10.55 6.79 25.72
C VAL A 566 -11.82 6.67 26.56
N SER A 567 -11.85 7.30 27.75
CA SER A 567 -13.00 7.22 28.65
C SER A 567 -14.23 7.94 28.09
N THR A 568 -14.05 9.10 27.45
CA THR A 568 -15.15 9.90 26.88
C THR A 568 -15.77 9.31 25.61
N HIS A 569 -15.02 8.55 24.81
CA HIS A 569 -15.55 7.98 23.57
C HIS A 569 -16.28 6.66 23.79
N ALA A 570 -16.01 5.92 24.86
CA ALA A 570 -16.61 4.60 25.15
C ALA A 570 -18.15 4.57 25.22
N ALA A 571 -18.84 5.71 25.28
CA ALA A 571 -20.30 5.79 25.48
C ALA A 571 -21.18 5.73 24.21
N GLY A 572 -20.66 5.68 22.97
CA GLY A 572 -21.50 5.98 21.77
C GLY A 572 -21.34 5.20 20.45
N LEU A 573 -20.64 4.07 20.39
CA LEU A 573 -20.38 3.24 19.20
C LEU A 573 -20.33 1.76 19.66
N GLY A 574 -20.46 0.80 18.75
CA GLY A 574 -20.37 -0.63 19.08
C GLY A 574 -19.07 -1.00 19.81
N ARG A 575 -19.13 -2.01 20.69
CA ARG A 575 -18.06 -2.38 21.65
C ARG A 575 -16.67 -2.50 21.02
N ASP A 576 -16.56 -3.15 19.86
CA ASP A 576 -15.25 -3.44 19.26
C ASP A 576 -14.55 -2.21 18.65
N ARG A 577 -15.27 -1.29 17.99
CA ARG A 577 -14.65 -0.06 17.42
C ARG A 577 -14.08 0.86 18.50
N HIS A 578 -14.67 0.85 19.69
CA HIS A 578 -14.14 1.60 20.83
C HIS A 578 -12.89 0.98 21.41
N LEU A 579 -12.90 -0.36 21.55
CA LEU A 579 -11.75 -1.12 21.97
C LEU A 579 -10.58 -0.90 21.01
N GLU A 580 -10.80 -0.94 19.70
CA GLU A 580 -9.78 -0.66 18.69
C GLU A 580 -9.18 0.75 18.82
N LYS A 581 -10.02 1.78 18.97
CA LYS A 581 -9.54 3.17 19.09
C LYS A 581 -8.77 3.38 20.39
N ARG A 582 -9.24 2.79 21.50
CA ARG A 582 -8.54 2.80 22.80
C ARG A 582 -7.21 2.08 22.71
N PHE A 583 -7.23 0.89 22.13
CA PHE A 583 -6.04 0.08 21.95
C PHE A 583 -5.00 0.76 21.06
N ALA A 584 -5.41 1.33 19.92
CA ALA A 584 -4.53 2.09 19.03
C ALA A 584 -3.88 3.30 19.74
N SER A 585 -4.64 3.96 20.62
CA SER A 585 -4.15 5.08 21.44
C SER A 585 -3.09 4.61 22.44
N LEU A 586 -3.35 3.53 23.18
CA LEU A 586 -2.40 2.94 24.13
C LEU A 586 -1.14 2.43 23.42
N LEU A 587 -1.29 1.68 22.32
CA LEU A 587 -0.16 1.24 21.50
C LEU A 587 0.71 2.42 21.05
N GLN A 588 0.11 3.55 20.69
CA GLN A 588 0.85 4.74 20.27
C GLN A 588 1.64 5.36 21.42
N VAL A 589 1.08 5.41 22.65
CA VAL A 589 1.83 5.84 23.85
C VAL A 589 3.00 4.92 24.11
N ILE A 590 2.76 3.61 24.15
CA ILE A 590 3.77 2.61 24.45
C ILE A 590 4.89 2.65 23.41
N ARG A 591 4.54 2.67 22.11
CA ARG A 591 5.51 2.85 21.02
C ARG A 591 6.37 4.10 21.21
N THR A 592 5.74 5.21 21.60
CA THR A 592 6.46 6.46 21.82
C THR A 592 7.41 6.34 23.00
N ARG A 593 6.98 5.76 24.13
CA ARG A 593 7.84 5.53 25.31
C ARG A 593 9.00 4.60 25.03
N LEU A 594 8.75 3.49 24.35
CA LEU A 594 9.79 2.52 23.95
C LEU A 594 10.78 3.12 22.95
N LEU A 595 10.32 3.94 22.00
CA LEU A 595 11.18 4.71 21.10
C LEU A 595 12.13 5.65 21.86
N PHE A 596 11.70 6.13 23.02
CA PHE A 596 12.52 6.93 23.93
C PHE A 596 13.39 6.12 24.89
N ASN A 597 13.45 4.80 24.72
CA ASN A 597 14.11 3.87 25.62
C ASN A 597 13.61 3.99 27.07
N VAL A 598 12.35 4.40 27.26
CA VAL A 598 11.70 4.43 28.58
C VAL A 598 11.09 3.05 28.82
N ARG A 599 11.83 2.20 29.54
CA ARG A 599 11.48 0.81 29.87
C ARG A 599 11.16 0.65 31.36
N ASP A 600 10.26 1.47 31.86
CA ASP A 600 9.87 1.50 33.27
C ASP A 600 8.58 0.71 33.56
N ASN A 601 8.26 0.56 34.85
CA ASN A 601 7.04 -0.13 35.31
C ASN A 601 5.76 0.48 34.75
N LEU A 602 5.75 1.77 34.43
CA LEU A 602 4.61 2.43 33.80
C LEU A 602 4.40 1.93 32.36
N THR A 603 5.46 1.83 31.57
CA THR A 603 5.39 1.29 30.20
C THR A 603 4.92 -0.16 30.21
N ARG A 604 5.41 -0.94 31.18
CA ARG A 604 4.96 -2.31 31.46
C ARG A 604 3.48 -2.38 31.83
N SER A 605 3.02 -1.48 32.71
CA SER A 605 1.61 -1.39 33.12
C SER A 605 0.66 -1.04 31.98
N LEU A 606 1.07 -0.17 31.05
CA LEU A 606 0.27 0.17 29.87
C LEU A 606 0.13 -1.03 28.91
N LEU A 607 1.17 -1.87 28.81
CA LEU A 607 1.10 -3.11 28.04
C LEU A 607 0.16 -4.13 28.68
N TRP A 608 0.14 -4.25 30.01
CA TRP A 608 -0.87 -5.06 30.70
C TRP A 608 -2.29 -4.53 30.49
N GLU A 609 -2.50 -3.21 30.47
CA GLU A 609 -3.81 -2.63 30.11
C GLU A 609 -4.23 -3.02 28.68
N CYS A 610 -3.29 -3.11 27.74
CA CYS A 610 -3.56 -3.62 26.40
C CYS A 610 -4.02 -5.09 26.42
N GLU A 611 -3.37 -5.94 27.24
CA GLU A 611 -3.77 -7.35 27.42
C GLU A 611 -5.16 -7.49 28.04
N GLU A 612 -5.48 -6.69 29.05
CA GLU A 612 -6.81 -6.67 29.67
C GLU A 612 -7.89 -6.26 28.65
N LEU A 613 -7.61 -5.25 27.82
CA LEU A 613 -8.54 -4.83 26.77
C LEU A 613 -8.74 -5.90 25.70
N ILE A 614 -7.68 -6.62 25.32
CA ILE A 614 -7.75 -7.74 24.38
C ILE A 614 -8.70 -8.83 24.91
N ALA A 615 -8.69 -9.10 26.21
CA ALA A 615 -9.56 -10.11 26.82
C ALA A 615 -11.06 -9.77 26.69
N HIS A 616 -11.39 -8.51 26.40
CA HIS A 616 -12.75 -8.04 26.17
C HIS A 616 -13.16 -7.97 24.70
N VAL A 617 -12.27 -8.30 23.76
CA VAL A 617 -12.57 -8.28 22.32
C VAL A 617 -13.32 -9.56 21.95
N GLU A 618 -14.57 -9.40 21.49
CA GLU A 618 -15.45 -10.54 21.16
C GLU A 618 -15.04 -11.21 19.83
N ASN A 619 -14.45 -10.45 18.90
CA ASN A 619 -13.95 -10.95 17.63
C ASN A 619 -12.56 -11.62 17.80
N PRO A 620 -12.43 -12.94 17.57
CA PRO A 620 -11.18 -13.66 17.78
C PRO A 620 -10.04 -13.20 16.86
N ASP A 621 -10.33 -12.89 15.59
CA ASP A 621 -9.32 -12.45 14.63
C ASP A 621 -8.74 -11.09 15.02
N LEU A 622 -9.62 -10.17 15.45
CA LEU A 622 -9.20 -8.89 15.98
C LEU A 622 -8.38 -9.08 17.26
N ALA A 623 -8.84 -9.92 18.19
CA ALA A 623 -8.09 -10.23 19.41
C ALA A 623 -6.69 -10.76 19.10
N TYR A 624 -6.53 -11.62 18.09
CA TYR A 624 -5.22 -12.13 17.65
C TYR A 624 -4.33 -11.04 17.06
N GLN A 625 -4.87 -10.18 16.19
CA GLN A 625 -4.13 -9.04 15.64
C GLN A 625 -3.64 -8.10 16.75
N LEU A 626 -4.50 -7.83 17.74
CA LEU A 626 -4.16 -6.97 18.87
C LEU A 626 -3.11 -7.63 19.77
N ARG A 627 -3.23 -8.94 20.09
CA ARG A 627 -2.19 -9.72 20.80
C ARG A 627 -0.84 -9.64 20.10
N PHE A 628 -0.84 -9.80 18.79
CA PHE A 628 0.37 -9.70 17.98
C PHE A 628 1.03 -8.32 18.12
N ARG A 629 0.24 -7.24 18.01
CA ARG A 629 0.76 -5.87 18.19
C ARG A 629 1.29 -5.60 19.59
N THR A 630 0.64 -6.14 20.62
CA THR A 630 1.12 -6.04 22.01
C THR A 630 2.42 -6.81 22.20
N ALA A 631 2.52 -8.03 21.68
CA ALA A 631 3.74 -8.85 21.74
C ALA A 631 4.93 -8.18 21.04
N GLU A 632 4.72 -7.52 19.88
CA GLU A 632 5.76 -6.72 19.21
C GLU A 632 6.33 -5.62 20.14
N LEU A 633 5.47 -5.00 20.96
CA LEU A 633 5.86 -3.95 21.88
C LEU A 633 6.53 -4.49 23.14
N TRP A 634 6.05 -5.61 23.69
CA TRP A 634 6.76 -6.34 24.73
C TRP A 634 8.20 -6.66 24.30
N CYS A 635 8.37 -7.20 23.09
CA CYS A 635 9.70 -7.46 22.51
C CYS A 635 10.53 -6.18 22.34
N SER A 636 9.92 -5.08 21.90
CA SER A 636 10.62 -3.79 21.74
C SER A 636 11.09 -3.22 23.09
N GLY A 637 10.42 -3.57 24.17
CA GLY A 637 10.82 -3.26 25.55
C GLY A 637 11.88 -4.20 26.13
N GLY A 638 12.21 -5.32 25.47
CA GLY A 638 13.09 -6.35 26.00
C GLY A 638 12.39 -7.34 26.95
N TRP A 639 11.08 -7.27 27.09
CA TRP A 639 10.29 -8.13 27.98
C TRP A 639 9.79 -9.36 27.20
N PHE A 640 10.73 -10.20 26.75
CA PHE A 640 10.43 -11.32 25.85
C PHE A 640 9.49 -12.36 26.49
N ARG A 641 9.60 -12.57 27.81
CA ARG A 641 8.71 -13.47 28.56
C ARG A 641 7.25 -13.02 28.50
N ASP A 642 6.98 -11.74 28.73
CA ASP A 642 5.63 -11.20 28.63
C ASP A 642 5.13 -11.26 27.18
N ALA A 643 5.99 -10.99 26.19
CA ALA A 643 5.64 -11.11 24.77
C ALA A 643 5.19 -12.54 24.41
N TYR A 644 5.90 -13.55 24.90
CA TYR A 644 5.55 -14.96 24.70
C TYR A 644 4.20 -15.28 25.36
N ARG A 645 4.01 -14.83 26.61
CA ARG A 645 2.74 -15.00 27.34
C ARG A 645 1.56 -14.37 26.61
N THR A 646 1.71 -13.16 26.05
CA THR A 646 0.64 -12.50 25.26
C THR A 646 0.20 -13.36 24.07
N MET A 647 1.14 -14.11 23.48
CA MET A 647 0.91 -14.95 22.31
C MET A 647 0.40 -16.35 22.67
N GLU A 648 0.39 -16.72 23.95
CA GLU A 648 -0.11 -18.02 24.39
C GLU A 648 -1.61 -18.16 24.05
N GLY A 649 -1.96 -19.26 23.37
CA GLY A 649 -3.32 -19.53 22.90
C GLY A 649 -3.73 -18.80 21.61
N VAL A 650 -2.85 -18.01 20.98
CA VAL A 650 -3.07 -17.54 19.60
C VAL A 650 -2.86 -18.75 18.67
N PRO A 651 -3.87 -19.15 17.85
CA PRO A 651 -3.74 -20.28 16.95
C PRO A 651 -2.58 -20.01 16.00
N VAL A 652 -1.64 -20.94 16.01
CA VAL A 652 -0.45 -20.90 15.17
C VAL A 652 -0.89 -21.22 13.76
N SER A 653 -1.19 -20.20 12.94
CA SER A 653 -1.24 -20.41 11.49
C SER A 653 0.20 -20.52 10.98
N GLU A 654 0.41 -21.38 9.98
CA GLU A 654 1.72 -21.57 9.35
C GLU A 654 2.29 -20.28 8.75
N GLU A 655 1.45 -19.27 8.49
CA GLU A 655 1.85 -17.96 7.96
C GLU A 655 2.22 -16.94 9.04
N ILE A 656 1.52 -16.91 10.18
CA ILE A 656 1.74 -15.91 11.24
C ILE A 656 2.99 -16.26 12.06
N PHE A 657 3.28 -17.56 12.24
CA PHE A 657 4.38 -18.01 13.08
C PHE A 657 5.77 -17.64 12.56
N PRO A 658 6.12 -17.83 11.27
CA PRO A 658 7.41 -17.40 10.74
C PRO A 658 7.61 -15.89 10.81
N PHE A 659 6.54 -15.12 10.59
CA PHE A 659 6.59 -13.66 10.70
C PHE A 659 6.86 -13.22 12.15
N LEU A 660 6.16 -13.82 13.12
CA LEU A 660 6.37 -13.57 14.55
C LEU A 660 7.80 -13.93 14.96
N ILE A 661 8.25 -15.15 14.67
CA ILE A 661 9.60 -15.63 15.00
C ILE A 661 10.65 -14.73 14.35
N THR A 662 10.43 -14.29 13.11
CA THR A 662 11.34 -13.36 12.42
C THR A 662 11.38 -11.99 13.13
N ARG A 663 10.23 -11.45 13.53
CA ARG A 663 10.14 -10.17 14.27
C ARG A 663 10.75 -10.26 15.66
N ILE A 664 10.44 -11.32 16.41
CA ILE A 664 11.03 -11.61 17.73
C ILE A 664 12.55 -11.74 17.57
N ARG A 665 13.02 -12.53 16.60
CA ARG A 665 14.44 -12.68 16.30
C ARG A 665 15.10 -11.35 15.92
N GLN A 666 14.48 -10.52 15.10
CA GLN A 666 15.01 -9.19 14.75
C GLN A 666 15.10 -8.27 15.96
N ASN A 667 14.09 -8.28 16.83
CA ASN A 667 14.09 -7.51 18.07
C ASN A 667 15.14 -8.02 19.06
N ILE A 668 15.28 -9.35 19.23
CA ILE A 668 16.35 -9.98 20.01
C ILE A 668 17.72 -9.60 19.46
N LEU A 669 17.93 -9.71 18.15
CA LEU A 669 19.21 -9.37 17.51
C LEU A 669 19.56 -7.87 17.61
N GLY A 670 18.55 -7.00 17.66
CA GLY A 670 18.71 -5.56 17.87
C GLY A 670 18.77 -5.13 19.33
N TYR A 671 18.40 -6.01 20.26
CA TYR A 671 18.41 -5.75 21.69
C TYR A 671 19.84 -5.91 22.25
N SER A 672 20.18 -5.03 23.19
CA SER A 672 21.43 -5.07 23.95
C SER A 672 21.12 -4.57 25.35
N ALA A 673 21.05 -5.48 26.32
CA ALA A 673 20.90 -5.14 27.74
C ALA A 673 22.07 -4.28 28.23
N PHE A 674 23.27 -4.54 27.70
CA PHE A 674 24.49 -3.81 28.00
C PHE A 674 24.80 -2.79 26.91
N SER A 675 24.23 -1.58 27.00
CA SER A 675 24.42 -0.54 25.98
C SER A 675 25.91 -0.18 25.81
N GLY A 676 26.41 -0.25 24.58
CA GLY A 676 27.81 0.09 24.26
C GLY A 676 28.80 -1.06 24.45
N ASN A 677 28.35 -2.24 24.89
CA ASN A 677 29.18 -3.42 25.05
C ASN A 677 28.89 -4.44 23.94
N GLN A 678 29.89 -4.79 23.13
CA GLN A 678 29.76 -5.85 22.12
C GLN A 678 30.09 -7.24 22.66
N THR A 679 30.70 -7.31 23.84
CA THR A 679 31.14 -8.54 24.51
C THR A 679 29.98 -9.26 25.19
N ALA A 680 28.94 -8.54 25.61
CA ALA A 680 27.76 -9.09 26.26
C ALA A 680 26.51 -8.35 25.77
N ARG A 681 25.41 -9.06 25.52
CA ARG A 681 24.21 -8.46 24.92
C ARG A 681 22.89 -8.84 25.59
N PHE A 682 22.79 -10.05 26.12
CA PHE A 682 21.55 -10.60 26.66
C PHE A 682 21.66 -10.77 28.17
N ASP A 683 20.56 -10.50 28.85
CA ASP A 683 20.33 -10.48 30.30
C ASP A 683 18.82 -10.71 30.41
N THR A 684 18.42 -11.98 30.42
CA THR A 684 17.04 -12.40 30.13
C THR A 684 16.12 -12.16 31.33
N ASP A 685 16.61 -12.34 32.55
CA ASP A 685 15.89 -12.07 33.79
C ASP A 685 16.04 -10.61 34.29
N ALA A 686 16.96 -9.85 33.66
CA ALA A 686 17.29 -8.46 33.96
C ALA A 686 17.92 -8.25 35.34
N ASP A 687 18.67 -9.23 35.87
CA ASP A 687 19.43 -9.10 37.13
C ASP A 687 20.72 -8.28 36.98
N GLY A 688 21.09 -7.91 35.75
CA GLY A 688 22.29 -7.15 35.42
C GLY A 688 23.51 -8.00 35.07
N ARG A 689 23.35 -9.32 34.95
CA ARG A 689 24.40 -10.27 34.55
C ARG A 689 24.11 -10.79 33.14
N PRO A 690 25.15 -10.93 32.30
CA PRO A 690 24.95 -11.47 30.98
C PRO A 690 24.73 -12.97 30.98
N ASP A 691 23.65 -13.40 30.34
CA ASP A 691 23.36 -14.81 30.01
C ASP A 691 24.56 -15.49 29.33
N PHE A 692 25.22 -14.77 28.41
CA PHE A 692 26.40 -15.24 27.70
C PHE A 692 27.27 -14.10 27.19
N PHE A 693 28.58 -14.37 27.14
CA PHE A 693 29.52 -13.55 26.40
C PHE A 693 29.52 -13.92 24.91
N SER A 694 29.80 -12.93 24.06
CA SER A 694 29.99 -13.13 22.62
C SER A 694 31.07 -14.20 22.40
N PRO A 695 30.83 -15.20 21.53
CA PRO A 695 31.83 -16.24 21.24
C PRO A 695 33.08 -15.68 20.55
N LEU A 696 33.03 -14.43 20.07
CA LEU A 696 34.16 -13.73 19.48
C LEU A 696 34.91 -12.83 20.48
N ALA A 697 34.42 -12.71 21.72
CA ALA A 697 35.10 -11.94 22.75
C ALA A 697 36.27 -12.72 23.33
N SER A 698 37.44 -12.08 23.41
CA SER A 698 38.59 -12.62 24.12
C SER A 698 38.39 -12.55 25.63
N GLU A 699 39.10 -13.37 26.40
CA GLU A 699 39.07 -13.30 27.87
C GLU A 699 39.42 -11.91 28.40
N ASP A 700 40.35 -11.20 27.76
CA ASP A 700 40.71 -9.82 28.13
C ASP A 700 39.56 -8.84 27.84
N ALA A 701 38.85 -9.03 26.73
CA ALA A 701 37.66 -8.24 26.41
C ALA A 701 36.52 -8.50 27.40
N ILE A 702 36.34 -9.75 27.86
CA ILE A 702 35.38 -10.12 28.90
C ILE A 702 35.76 -9.48 30.24
N LYS A 703 37.02 -9.64 30.68
CA LYS A 703 37.54 -9.01 31.91
C LYS A 703 37.41 -7.49 31.89
N ALA A 704 37.64 -6.86 30.73
CA ALA A 704 37.50 -5.41 30.57
C ALA A 704 36.05 -4.91 30.75
N THR A 705 35.04 -5.78 30.59
CA THR A 705 33.64 -5.39 30.85
C THR A 705 33.32 -5.26 32.33
N GLY A 706 34.04 -5.98 33.20
CA GLY A 706 33.69 -6.11 34.63
C GLY A 706 32.41 -6.90 34.91
N LEU A 707 31.78 -7.48 33.88
CA LEU A 707 30.57 -8.30 34.03
C LEU A 707 30.93 -9.74 34.42
N THR A 708 30.04 -10.40 35.17
CA THR A 708 30.15 -11.81 35.53
C THR A 708 29.01 -12.56 34.85
N MET A 709 29.30 -13.70 34.21
CA MET A 709 28.27 -14.50 33.53
C MET A 709 27.18 -14.90 34.51
N ASP A 710 25.94 -14.82 34.06
CA ASP A 710 24.81 -15.35 34.81
C ASP A 710 24.87 -16.88 34.88
N THR A 711 24.29 -17.45 35.94
CA THR A 711 24.22 -18.89 36.16
C THR A 711 22.79 -19.38 36.35
N ASP A 712 21.80 -18.49 36.22
CA ASP A 712 20.36 -18.72 36.39
C ASP A 712 19.62 -17.80 35.41
N MET A 713 19.80 -18.04 34.10
CA MET A 713 19.43 -17.11 33.01
C MET A 713 17.96 -16.69 33.00
N ASP A 714 17.06 -17.48 33.58
CA ASP A 714 15.64 -17.16 33.66
C ASP A 714 15.14 -16.75 35.06
N GLY A 715 16.03 -16.77 36.04
CA GLY A 715 15.83 -16.30 37.41
C GLY A 715 14.83 -17.14 38.21
N ASP A 716 14.67 -18.42 37.90
CA ASP A 716 13.77 -19.32 38.63
C ASP A 716 14.40 -19.94 39.89
N GLY A 717 15.71 -19.72 40.09
CA GLY A 717 16.47 -20.22 41.23
C GLY A 717 17.11 -21.59 41.02
N ILE A 718 16.98 -22.18 39.83
CA ILE A 718 17.64 -23.42 39.41
C ILE A 718 18.85 -23.04 38.56
N PRO A 719 20.09 -23.43 38.95
CA PRO A 719 21.26 -23.11 38.14
C PRO A 719 21.14 -23.67 36.71
N ASP A 720 21.61 -22.94 35.69
CA ASP A 720 21.55 -23.34 34.26
C ASP A 720 22.19 -24.72 33.98
N THR A 721 23.11 -25.16 34.85
CA THR A 721 23.76 -26.46 34.76
C THR A 721 22.87 -27.63 35.22
N GLU A 722 21.85 -27.33 36.02
CA GLU A 722 20.88 -28.27 36.60
C GLU A 722 19.50 -28.11 35.96
N ASP A 723 19.22 -26.96 35.36
CA ASP A 723 17.96 -26.69 34.69
C ASP A 723 17.89 -27.35 33.30
N LEU A 724 16.81 -28.09 33.06
CA LEU A 724 16.49 -28.70 31.77
C LEU A 724 15.93 -27.69 30.77
N ARG A 725 15.51 -26.52 31.24
CA ARG A 725 14.90 -25.44 30.46
C ARG A 725 15.48 -24.07 30.85
N PRO A 726 16.80 -23.84 30.73
CA PRO A 726 17.53 -22.64 31.24
C PRO A 726 17.20 -21.32 30.52
N TRP A 727 16.07 -21.25 29.83
CA TRP A 727 15.53 -20.05 29.19
C TRP A 727 14.05 -19.85 29.56
N PHE A 728 13.46 -20.77 30.31
CA PHE A 728 12.04 -20.88 30.59
C PHE A 728 11.82 -21.21 32.06
N PRO A 729 11.42 -20.22 32.87
CA PRO A 729 11.39 -20.38 34.31
C PRO A 729 10.38 -21.45 34.70
N ASP A 730 10.80 -22.37 35.56
CA ASP A 730 9.97 -23.44 36.10
C ASP A 730 8.95 -22.84 37.08
N SER A 731 7.73 -22.59 36.56
CA SER A 731 6.59 -22.05 37.32
C SER A 731 6.02 -23.00 38.37
#